data_AF-A0A0S8C0G3-F1
#
_entry.id   AF-A0A0S8C0G3-F1
#
_cell.length_a   1.000
_cell.length_b   1.000
_cell.length_c   1.000
_cell.angle_alpha   90.00
_cell.angle_beta   90.00
_cell.angle_gamma   90.00
#
_symmetry.space_group_name_H-M   'P 1'
#
loop_
_entity.id
_entity.type
_entity.pdbx_description
1 polymer ?
#
loop_
_entity_poly.entity_id
_entity_poly.type
_entity_poly.pdbx_seq_one_letter_code
_entity_poly.pdbx_strand_id
1 'polypeptide(L)'
;MSRSWSAGICAAAFFVVGAFPLYSVDAYGHLAQGRQIDELGGVPKVDLFSFWKPEPQPWSNYEWAYDLVTWLMYDAWGPNALIAAKCLLLAVLGHVLVLLGHRLAGGAEAAAQLTATVAIFFSPLARIRFTVRPQIIGLVFPALLLLGIATLFTEQASARRKRWVVAGLGLMQVVWVNFHGSHLLGLLVGLVFLAFSIRTTAFASMALLVVLQLAAMALTPFGLDIVTDAIAHVLRPEYRDVVIEWGPWSPAHPLYLLLGPVAAAVLVLFAMRPVTRSSQYGLAYGVLCVVLSLMAFRSIRFVAHQLLFTAPFVAAGLAQLEWLRGFRRLAPAAIGFSVIWAVLASPRLEPFVPIGFGEPRLGHAFAAADVINQHVREPRILAPIQDSWPLMFAVPEGRFLVDGRVPFYGPEFVRHVTNSFSDPPVFATLLERFDVNTVVVDHIRSGQAPAVEYLWRSPAWELGQVQDRHSLFVRVGSAPSMTPLEVVGPGFRVGRLLDSDVSETDIEREMKRIGNHANAKAIQGWLEGLRLLRPLAREGAHAGLRRYATPTERDMARSAYDSLSAAAEVYPGFTTIELYRAMAAMAACDLPKAREALGRAQYSGETRETSLVALELALRAPNGAGRLEAKARLDRLLAHPQAGRDSWVAAIARDLDARCD
;
A
#
# COMPACT_ATOMS: atom_id res chain seq x y z
N MET A 1 15.45 -1.35 -40.25
CA MET A 1 15.95 -0.72 -39.02
C MET A 1 14.88 -0.02 -38.16
N SER A 2 13.69 0.33 -38.68
CA SER A 2 12.73 1.14 -37.89
C SER A 2 11.93 0.37 -36.81
N ARG A 3 11.60 -0.92 -37.00
CA ARG A 3 10.75 -1.67 -36.05
C ARG A 3 11.38 -1.79 -34.67
N SER A 4 12.70 -1.93 -34.64
CA SER A 4 13.47 -2.22 -33.43
C SER A 4 13.52 -1.04 -32.45
N TRP A 5 13.48 0.20 -32.93
CA TRP A 5 13.71 1.33 -32.04
C TRP A 5 12.47 1.67 -31.21
N SER A 6 11.26 1.67 -31.78
CA SER A 6 10.04 1.99 -31.02
C SER A 6 9.74 0.93 -29.95
N ALA A 7 9.95 -0.34 -30.28
CA ALA A 7 9.83 -1.44 -29.32
C ALA A 7 10.92 -1.36 -28.22
N GLY A 8 12.16 -0.99 -28.59
CA GLY A 8 13.24 -0.77 -27.63
C GLY A 8 12.99 0.40 -26.69
N ILE A 9 12.50 1.54 -27.20
CA ILE A 9 12.13 2.69 -26.37
C ILE A 9 10.95 2.35 -25.46
N CYS A 10 9.92 1.67 -25.95
CA CYS A 10 8.78 1.23 -25.14
C CYS A 10 9.24 0.29 -24.01
N ALA A 11 10.11 -0.67 -24.32
CA ALA A 11 10.70 -1.57 -23.33
C ALA A 11 11.49 -0.80 -22.26
N ALA A 12 12.35 0.14 -22.67
CA ALA A 12 13.12 0.98 -21.75
C ALA A 12 12.23 1.87 -20.89
N ALA A 13 11.19 2.47 -21.47
CA ALA A 13 10.23 3.29 -20.73
C ALA A 13 9.48 2.47 -19.67
N PHE A 14 9.00 1.27 -20.02
CA PHE A 14 8.32 0.38 -19.06
C PHE A 14 9.27 -0.11 -17.96
N PHE A 15 10.55 -0.38 -18.29
CA PHE A 15 11.58 -0.67 -17.30
C PHE A 15 11.72 0.48 -16.29
N VAL A 16 11.86 1.72 -16.79
CA VAL A 16 12.06 2.92 -15.95
C VAL A 16 10.81 3.23 -15.11
N VAL A 17 9.61 3.17 -15.69
CA VAL A 17 8.34 3.40 -14.98
C VAL A 17 8.11 2.33 -13.90
N GLY A 18 8.53 1.09 -14.18
CA GLY A 18 8.51 -0.02 -13.23
C GLY A 18 9.61 0.04 -12.16
N ALA A 19 10.68 0.80 -12.37
CA ALA A 19 11.79 0.90 -11.43
C ALA A 19 11.38 1.76 -10.23
N PHE A 20 10.88 1.13 -9.19
CA PHE A 20 10.60 1.76 -7.91
C PHE A 20 10.82 0.79 -6.75
N PRO A 21 11.09 1.30 -5.54
CA PRO A 21 11.45 0.47 -4.40
C PRO A 21 10.37 -0.53 -3.98
N LEU A 22 10.78 -1.61 -3.30
CA LEU A 22 9.90 -2.64 -2.74
C LEU A 22 9.10 -2.06 -1.55
N TYR A 23 7.90 -1.54 -1.83
CA TYR A 23 7.04 -0.91 -0.81
C TYR A 23 5.73 -1.68 -0.54
N SER A 24 5.37 -2.63 -1.42
CA SER A 24 4.07 -3.30 -1.36
C SER A 24 4.04 -4.28 -0.20
N VAL A 25 3.12 -4.10 0.75
CA VAL A 25 2.94 -5.01 1.90
C VAL A 25 2.69 -6.46 1.45
N ASP A 26 1.89 -6.66 0.40
CA ASP A 26 1.61 -8.00 -0.13
C ASP A 26 2.86 -8.74 -0.61
N ALA A 27 3.90 -8.02 -1.04
CA ALA A 27 5.14 -8.64 -1.53
C ALA A 27 5.83 -9.41 -0.40
N TYR A 28 5.86 -8.84 0.82
CA TYR A 28 6.39 -9.54 2.00
C TYR A 28 5.57 -10.78 2.34
N GLY A 29 4.27 -10.75 2.07
CA GLY A 29 3.41 -11.93 2.18
C GLY A 29 3.79 -13.09 1.27
N HIS A 30 4.05 -12.79 0.00
CA HIS A 30 4.56 -13.77 -0.96
C HIS A 30 5.93 -14.30 -0.54
N LEU A 31 6.83 -13.44 -0.05
CA LEU A 31 8.13 -13.85 0.44
C LEU A 31 8.04 -14.76 1.67
N ALA A 32 7.14 -14.48 2.61
CA ALA A 32 6.92 -15.32 3.79
C ALA A 32 6.41 -16.72 3.40
N GLN A 33 5.43 -16.79 2.50
CA GLN A 33 4.93 -18.07 2.00
C GLN A 33 5.99 -18.82 1.19
N GLY A 34 6.79 -18.13 0.40
CA GLY A 34 7.89 -18.70 -0.37
C GLY A 34 8.97 -19.31 0.51
N ARG A 35 9.36 -18.60 1.58
CA ARG A 35 10.28 -19.11 2.61
C ARG A 35 9.77 -20.39 3.24
N GLN A 36 8.49 -20.41 3.62
CA GLN A 36 7.89 -21.60 4.21
C GLN A 36 7.91 -22.81 3.26
N ILE A 37 7.66 -22.61 1.96
CA ILE A 37 7.72 -23.70 0.96
C ILE A 37 9.15 -24.25 0.86
N ASP A 38 10.15 -23.36 0.86
CA ASP A 38 11.57 -23.71 0.80
C ASP A 38 12.02 -24.49 2.05
N GLU A 39 11.70 -23.99 3.25
CA GLU A 39 12.00 -24.63 4.53
C GLU A 39 11.34 -26.02 4.68
N LEU A 40 10.12 -26.19 4.19
CA LEU A 40 9.39 -27.46 4.23
C LEU A 40 9.82 -28.45 3.13
N GLY A 41 10.50 -27.98 2.07
CA GLY A 41 10.81 -28.78 0.89
C GLY A 41 9.58 -29.20 0.08
N GLY A 42 8.44 -28.54 0.27
CA GLY A 42 7.17 -28.91 -0.36
C GLY A 42 6.07 -27.89 -0.13
N VAL A 43 5.08 -27.87 -1.04
CA VAL A 43 3.95 -26.94 -0.95
C VAL A 43 2.98 -27.40 0.15
N PRO A 44 2.76 -26.61 1.21
CA PRO A 44 1.84 -26.98 2.27
C PRO A 44 0.39 -26.97 1.74
N LYS A 45 -0.41 -27.95 2.21
CA LYS A 45 -1.84 -28.07 1.88
C LYS A 45 -2.75 -27.53 2.97
N VAL A 46 -2.16 -27.10 4.08
CA VAL A 46 -2.84 -26.51 5.22
C VAL A 46 -2.18 -25.17 5.53
N ASP A 47 -2.92 -24.27 6.15
CA ASP A 47 -2.40 -23.02 6.62
C ASP A 47 -1.59 -23.20 7.92
N LEU A 48 -0.35 -22.73 7.89
CA LEU A 48 0.58 -22.78 9.02
C LEU A 48 0.78 -21.41 9.67
N PHE A 49 0.27 -20.33 9.07
CA PHE A 49 0.43 -18.98 9.61
C PHE A 49 -0.71 -18.59 10.55
N SER A 50 -1.94 -19.06 10.34
CA SER A 50 -3.06 -18.66 11.18
C SER A 50 -3.23 -19.50 12.43
N PHE A 51 -3.74 -18.87 13.49
CA PHE A 51 -4.31 -19.55 14.65
C PHE A 51 -5.80 -19.24 14.85
N TRP A 52 -6.47 -18.69 13.84
CA TRP A 52 -7.91 -18.36 13.89
C TRP A 52 -8.76 -19.57 14.28
N LYS A 53 -8.37 -20.77 13.85
CA LYS A 53 -8.98 -22.02 14.29
C LYS A 53 -7.96 -22.87 15.04
N PRO A 54 -8.41 -23.73 15.99
CA PRO A 54 -7.52 -24.57 16.77
C PRO A 54 -6.66 -25.51 15.91
N GLU A 55 -7.22 -25.99 14.81
CA GLU A 55 -6.53 -26.87 13.86
C GLU A 55 -6.20 -26.13 12.55
N PRO A 56 -5.01 -26.36 11.97
CA PRO A 56 -4.65 -25.88 10.64
C PRO A 56 -5.73 -26.21 9.61
N GLN A 57 -6.22 -25.17 8.92
CA GLN A 57 -7.26 -25.33 7.91
C GLN A 57 -6.66 -25.62 6.53
N PRO A 58 -7.36 -26.32 5.63
CA PRO A 58 -6.94 -26.44 4.24
C PRO A 58 -6.71 -25.07 3.59
N TRP A 59 -5.59 -24.92 2.90
CA TRP A 59 -5.25 -23.71 2.16
C TRP A 59 -4.58 -24.07 0.83
N SER A 60 -5.17 -23.57 -0.25
CA SER A 60 -4.62 -23.69 -1.60
C SER A 60 -3.87 -22.41 -1.93
N ASN A 61 -2.55 -22.43 -1.83
CA ASN A 61 -1.74 -21.30 -2.31
C ASN A 61 -1.69 -21.32 -3.85
N TYR A 62 -2.59 -20.56 -4.49
CA TYR A 62 -2.67 -20.43 -5.95
C TYR A 62 -1.42 -19.83 -6.59
N GLU A 63 -0.54 -19.23 -5.80
CA GLU A 63 0.62 -18.44 -6.25
C GLU A 63 1.93 -19.06 -5.73
N TRP A 64 1.90 -20.31 -5.27
CA TRP A 64 3.02 -20.99 -4.61
C TRP A 64 4.33 -20.94 -5.41
N ALA A 65 4.28 -21.08 -6.74
CA ALA A 65 5.50 -21.09 -7.55
C ALA A 65 6.08 -19.69 -7.72
N TYR A 66 5.22 -18.66 -7.76
CA TYR A 66 5.67 -17.28 -7.69
C TYR A 66 6.32 -16.99 -6.34
N ASP A 67 5.66 -17.40 -5.25
CA ASP A 67 6.15 -17.21 -3.88
C ASP A 67 7.52 -17.85 -3.70
N LEU A 68 7.68 -19.12 -4.09
CA LEU A 68 8.96 -19.83 -4.01
C LEU A 68 10.05 -19.15 -4.86
N VAL A 69 9.78 -18.84 -6.13
CA VAL A 69 10.79 -18.23 -7.01
C VAL A 69 11.20 -16.85 -6.51
N THR A 70 10.27 -16.04 -6.03
CA THR A 70 10.59 -14.72 -5.48
C THR A 70 11.32 -14.79 -4.16
N TRP A 71 10.99 -15.76 -3.29
CA TRP A 71 11.78 -16.03 -2.09
C TRP A 71 13.23 -16.40 -2.43
N LEU A 72 13.46 -17.39 -3.30
CA LEU A 72 14.80 -17.82 -3.68
C LEU A 72 15.63 -16.68 -4.29
N MET A 73 14.99 -15.81 -5.07
CA MET A 73 15.65 -14.61 -5.62
C MET A 73 15.97 -13.57 -4.54
N TYR A 74 15.06 -13.37 -3.59
CA TYR A 74 15.25 -12.45 -2.47
C TYR A 74 16.38 -12.92 -1.56
N ASP A 75 16.39 -14.20 -1.19
CA ASP A 75 17.39 -14.79 -0.30
C ASP A 75 18.79 -14.74 -0.94
N ALA A 76 18.89 -15.06 -2.24
CA ALA A 76 20.18 -15.08 -2.94
C ALA A 76 20.72 -13.68 -3.30
N TRP A 77 19.86 -12.73 -3.67
CA TRP A 77 20.30 -11.46 -4.29
C TRP A 77 19.60 -10.21 -3.76
N GLY A 78 18.72 -10.36 -2.77
CA GLY A 78 18.04 -9.26 -2.09
C GLY A 78 16.92 -8.59 -2.91
N PRO A 79 16.30 -7.53 -2.35
CA PRO A 79 15.11 -6.88 -2.91
C PRO A 79 15.36 -6.23 -4.28
N ASN A 80 16.59 -5.77 -4.54
CA ASN A 80 16.94 -5.14 -5.82
C ASN A 80 16.86 -6.11 -6.99
N ALA A 81 17.15 -7.40 -6.77
CA ALA A 81 17.01 -8.42 -7.81
C ALA A 81 15.54 -8.64 -8.19
N LEU A 82 14.62 -8.61 -7.21
CA LEU A 82 13.19 -8.68 -7.48
C LEU A 82 12.70 -7.48 -8.30
N ILE A 83 13.15 -6.27 -7.92
CA ILE A 83 12.82 -5.05 -8.65
C ILE A 83 13.36 -5.14 -10.08
N ALA A 84 14.60 -5.57 -10.28
CA ALA A 84 15.21 -5.74 -11.60
C ALA A 84 14.44 -6.76 -12.45
N ALA A 85 14.11 -7.93 -11.90
CA ALA A 85 13.35 -8.96 -12.60
C ALA A 85 11.96 -8.47 -13.02
N LYS A 86 11.26 -7.78 -12.13
CA LYS A 86 9.99 -7.12 -12.44
C LYS A 86 10.14 -6.09 -13.56
N CYS A 87 11.16 -5.24 -13.52
CA CYS A 87 11.40 -4.24 -14.55
C CYS A 87 11.72 -4.87 -15.91
N LEU A 88 12.46 -5.97 -15.94
CA LEU A 88 12.73 -6.75 -17.15
C LEU A 88 11.45 -7.37 -17.72
N LEU A 89 10.59 -7.93 -16.87
CA LEU A 89 9.27 -8.44 -17.28
C LEU A 89 8.39 -7.32 -17.86
N LEU A 90 8.38 -6.14 -17.27
CA LEU A 90 7.68 -4.97 -17.80
C LEU A 90 8.29 -4.47 -19.12
N ALA A 91 9.62 -4.55 -19.28
CA ALA A 91 10.28 -4.25 -20.55
C ALA A 91 9.85 -5.23 -21.65
N VAL A 92 9.75 -6.52 -21.33
CA VAL A 92 9.20 -7.55 -22.23
C VAL A 92 7.75 -7.22 -22.59
N LEU A 93 6.92 -6.82 -21.62
CA LEU A 93 5.54 -6.40 -21.87
C LEU A 93 5.49 -5.23 -22.87
N GLY A 94 6.22 -4.14 -22.60
CA GLY A 94 6.27 -2.97 -23.47
C GLY A 94 6.72 -3.31 -24.90
N HIS A 95 7.72 -4.19 -25.03
CA HIS A 95 8.19 -4.70 -26.32
C HIS A 95 7.10 -5.49 -27.06
N VAL A 96 6.47 -6.44 -26.38
CA VAL A 96 5.44 -7.33 -26.95
C VAL A 96 4.21 -6.55 -27.38
N LEU A 97 3.78 -5.55 -26.62
CA LEU A 97 2.65 -4.68 -27.00
C LEU A 97 2.91 -3.98 -28.33
N VAL A 98 4.11 -3.44 -28.55
CA VAL A 98 4.49 -2.81 -29.83
C VAL A 98 4.47 -3.82 -30.98
N LEU A 99 4.95 -5.04 -30.76
CA LEU A 99 4.88 -6.11 -31.76
C LEU A 99 3.44 -6.50 -32.09
N LEU A 100 2.55 -6.52 -31.10
CA LEU A 100 1.13 -6.78 -31.30
C LEU A 100 0.47 -5.72 -32.16
N GLY A 101 0.70 -4.43 -31.88
CA GLY A 101 0.11 -3.34 -32.67
C GLY A 101 0.59 -3.36 -34.11
N HIS A 102 1.88 -3.66 -34.32
CA HIS A 102 2.45 -3.85 -35.64
C HIS A 102 1.78 -5.00 -36.42
N ARG A 103 1.57 -6.16 -35.78
CA ARG A 103 0.93 -7.33 -36.41
C ARG A 103 -0.55 -7.11 -36.67
N LEU A 104 -1.26 -6.44 -35.76
CA LEU A 104 -2.67 -6.09 -35.92
C LEU A 104 -2.90 -5.16 -37.12
N ALA A 105 -1.92 -4.32 -37.45
CA ALA A 105 -1.98 -3.41 -38.60
C ALA A 105 -1.33 -3.98 -39.87
N GLY A 106 -1.20 -5.31 -40.00
CA GLY A 106 -0.62 -5.94 -41.19
C GLY A 106 0.84 -5.59 -41.45
N GLY A 107 1.60 -5.22 -40.43
CA GLY A 107 3.01 -4.82 -40.56
C GLY A 107 3.23 -3.33 -40.83
N ALA A 108 2.22 -2.49 -40.60
CA ALA A 108 2.37 -1.03 -40.69
C ALA A 108 3.31 -0.50 -39.59
N GLU A 109 4.31 0.29 -39.99
CA GLU A 109 5.28 0.84 -39.06
C GLU A 109 4.67 1.90 -38.12
N ALA A 110 3.75 2.71 -38.65
CA ALA A 110 3.07 3.74 -37.89
C ALA A 110 2.31 3.15 -36.69
N ALA A 111 1.77 1.93 -36.83
CA ALA A 111 1.09 1.23 -35.73
C ALA A 111 2.06 0.87 -34.59
N ALA A 112 3.28 0.43 -34.90
CA ALA A 112 4.30 0.15 -33.87
C ALA A 112 4.64 1.42 -33.07
N GLN A 113 4.84 2.53 -33.79
CA GLN A 113 5.16 3.83 -33.19
C GLN A 113 4.00 4.37 -32.35
N LEU A 114 2.76 4.34 -32.89
CA LEU A 114 1.56 4.74 -32.16
C LEU A 114 1.31 3.85 -30.94
N THR A 115 1.59 2.55 -31.03
CA THR A 115 1.47 1.64 -29.88
C THR A 115 2.44 2.03 -28.79
N ALA A 116 3.71 2.32 -29.14
CA ALA A 116 4.69 2.82 -28.19
C ALA A 116 4.22 4.13 -27.55
N THR A 117 3.76 5.10 -28.34
CA THR A 117 3.19 6.36 -27.84
C THR A 117 2.06 6.13 -26.83
N VAL A 118 1.02 5.38 -27.22
CA VAL A 118 -0.18 5.16 -26.37
C VAL A 118 0.15 4.33 -25.13
N ALA A 119 0.94 3.26 -25.27
CA ALA A 119 1.31 2.40 -24.15
C ALA A 119 2.18 3.13 -23.12
N ILE A 120 3.18 3.91 -23.58
CA ILE A 120 4.02 4.73 -22.69
C ILE A 120 3.16 5.81 -22.02
N PHE A 121 2.28 6.47 -22.77
CA PHE A 121 1.40 7.52 -22.24
C PHE A 121 0.50 7.02 -21.09
N PHE A 122 -0.06 5.82 -21.22
CA PHE A 122 -0.90 5.21 -20.18
C PHE A 122 -0.11 4.46 -19.09
N SER A 123 1.19 4.22 -19.26
CA SER A 123 2.00 3.49 -18.28
C SER A 123 1.99 4.07 -16.86
N PRO A 124 1.92 5.40 -16.63
CA PRO A 124 1.79 5.94 -15.27
C PRO A 124 0.48 5.54 -14.59
N LEU A 125 -0.62 5.43 -15.33
CA LEU A 125 -1.92 4.99 -14.79
C LEU A 125 -1.93 3.49 -14.51
N ALA A 126 -1.19 2.70 -15.30
CA ALA A 126 -1.01 1.27 -15.08
C ALA A 126 -0.03 0.95 -13.94
N ARG A 127 0.77 1.93 -13.49
CA ARG A 127 1.87 1.77 -12.53
C ARG A 127 1.43 1.22 -11.17
N ILE A 128 0.18 1.45 -10.74
CA ILE A 128 -0.40 0.83 -9.54
C ILE A 128 -0.34 -0.72 -9.57
N ARG A 129 -0.24 -1.32 -10.77
CA ARG A 129 -0.10 -2.77 -10.95
C ARG A 129 1.34 -3.22 -11.22
N PHE A 130 2.31 -2.30 -11.26
CA PHE A 130 3.72 -2.60 -11.56
C PHE A 130 4.53 -2.93 -10.30
N THR A 131 3.91 -3.51 -9.28
CA THR A 131 4.56 -3.88 -8.01
C THR A 131 5.18 -5.28 -8.08
N VAL A 132 6.08 -5.61 -7.15
CA VAL A 132 6.65 -6.97 -7.02
C VAL A 132 5.57 -7.88 -6.44
N ARG A 133 4.63 -8.27 -7.28
CA ARG A 133 3.50 -9.14 -6.97
C ARG A 133 3.21 -10.07 -8.16
N PRO A 134 2.52 -11.21 -7.92
CA PRO A 134 2.12 -12.16 -8.95
C PRO A 134 1.42 -11.54 -10.18
N GLN A 135 0.71 -10.43 -10.00
CA GLN A 135 0.01 -9.72 -11.09
C GLN A 135 0.88 -9.32 -12.29
N ILE A 136 2.20 -9.17 -12.13
CA ILE A 136 3.11 -8.90 -13.25
C ILE A 136 3.05 -10.05 -14.27
N ILE A 137 2.94 -11.29 -13.78
CA ILE A 137 2.71 -12.48 -14.62
C ILE A 137 1.37 -12.35 -15.35
N GLY A 138 0.34 -11.89 -14.63
CA GLY A 138 -0.98 -11.57 -15.18
C GLY A 138 -1.01 -10.45 -16.22
N LEU A 139 0.07 -9.66 -16.36
CA LEU A 139 0.23 -8.68 -17.44
C LEU A 139 1.10 -9.20 -18.58
N VAL A 140 2.20 -9.90 -18.29
CA VAL A 140 3.14 -10.37 -19.33
C VAL A 140 2.58 -11.55 -20.11
N PHE A 141 2.01 -12.55 -19.42
CA PHE A 141 1.60 -13.80 -20.05
C PHE A 141 0.42 -13.65 -21.01
N PRO A 142 -0.63 -12.83 -20.75
CA PRO A 142 -1.64 -12.57 -21.76
C PRO A 142 -1.07 -11.85 -23.00
N ALA A 143 -0.05 -11.00 -22.85
CA ALA A 143 0.60 -10.34 -23.98
C ALA A 143 1.35 -11.34 -24.86
N LEU A 144 2.10 -12.25 -24.24
CA LEU A 144 2.77 -13.36 -24.92
C LEU A 144 1.78 -14.32 -25.58
N LEU A 145 0.66 -14.62 -24.89
CA LEU A 145 -0.44 -15.42 -25.42
C LEU A 145 -1.01 -14.81 -26.69
N LEU A 146 -1.37 -13.52 -26.66
CA LEU A 146 -1.88 -12.80 -27.83
C LEU A 146 -0.87 -12.77 -28.98
N LEU A 147 0.42 -12.62 -28.68
CA LEU A 147 1.48 -12.62 -29.71
C LEU A 147 1.63 -14.01 -30.36
N GLY A 148 1.56 -15.06 -29.55
CA GLY A 148 1.54 -16.44 -30.02
C GLY A 148 0.31 -16.71 -30.88
N ILE A 149 -0.88 -16.36 -30.42
CA ILE A 149 -2.15 -16.48 -31.16
C ILE A 149 -2.07 -15.73 -32.50
N ALA A 150 -1.56 -14.49 -32.52
CA ALA A 150 -1.35 -13.75 -33.77
C ALA A 150 -0.49 -14.53 -34.79
N THR A 151 0.47 -15.34 -34.31
CA THR A 151 1.27 -16.24 -35.17
C THR A 151 0.43 -17.40 -35.73
N LEU A 152 -0.53 -17.93 -34.98
CA LEU A 152 -1.41 -19.03 -35.42
C LEU A 152 -2.36 -18.60 -36.53
N PHE A 153 -2.83 -17.35 -36.47
CA PHE A 153 -3.64 -16.72 -37.51
C PHE A 153 -2.83 -16.29 -38.74
N THR A 154 -1.50 -16.24 -38.67
CA THR A 154 -0.67 -15.89 -39.85
C THR A 154 -0.64 -17.06 -40.85
N GLU A 155 -1.07 -16.83 -42.09
CA GLU A 155 -1.11 -17.86 -43.15
C GLU A 155 0.29 -18.32 -43.59
N GLN A 156 1.26 -17.41 -43.65
CA GLN A 156 2.62 -17.69 -44.08
C GLN A 156 3.44 -18.47 -43.03
N ALA A 157 2.91 -18.65 -41.82
CA ALA A 157 3.60 -19.39 -40.77
C ALA A 157 3.56 -20.90 -41.05
N SER A 158 4.72 -21.54 -41.12
CA SER A 158 4.81 -22.99 -41.35
C SER A 158 4.10 -23.80 -40.27
N ALA A 159 3.55 -24.96 -40.63
CA ALA A 159 2.88 -25.87 -39.69
C ALA A 159 3.81 -26.29 -38.52
N ARG A 160 5.11 -26.47 -38.78
CA ARG A 160 6.11 -26.71 -37.73
C ARG A 160 6.16 -25.54 -36.74
N ARG A 161 6.23 -24.30 -37.23
CA ARG A 161 6.25 -23.10 -36.38
C ARG A 161 4.98 -22.99 -35.54
N LYS A 162 3.79 -23.20 -36.14
CA LYS A 162 2.51 -23.16 -35.41
C LYS A 162 2.47 -24.20 -34.29
N ARG A 163 2.92 -25.44 -34.54
CA ARG A 163 3.02 -26.49 -33.51
C ARG A 163 3.92 -26.10 -32.34
N TRP A 164 5.12 -25.57 -32.62
CA TRP A 164 6.02 -25.10 -31.55
C TRP A 164 5.43 -23.93 -30.75
N VAL A 165 4.73 -23.00 -31.41
CA VAL A 165 4.02 -21.92 -30.72
C VAL A 165 2.93 -22.48 -29.81
N VAL A 166 2.09 -23.39 -30.29
CA VAL A 166 1.04 -24.02 -29.47
C VAL A 166 1.63 -24.77 -28.27
N ALA A 167 2.69 -25.56 -28.47
CA ALA A 167 3.37 -26.27 -27.40
C ALA A 167 3.97 -25.30 -26.35
N GLY A 168 4.62 -24.23 -26.81
CA GLY A 168 5.17 -23.20 -25.92
C GLY A 168 4.10 -22.45 -25.14
N LEU A 169 2.96 -22.12 -25.76
CA LEU A 169 1.82 -21.51 -25.08
C LEU A 169 1.16 -22.46 -24.08
N GLY A 170 1.07 -23.75 -24.40
CA GLY A 170 0.60 -24.78 -23.48
C GLY A 170 1.50 -24.90 -22.24
N LEU A 171 2.82 -24.97 -22.43
CA LEU A 171 3.78 -24.98 -21.33
C LEU A 171 3.72 -23.67 -20.51
N MET A 172 3.59 -22.53 -21.17
CA MET A 172 3.39 -21.24 -20.49
C MET A 172 2.14 -21.25 -19.62
N GLN A 173 1.03 -21.89 -20.04
CA GLN A 173 -0.17 -22.01 -19.22
C GLN A 173 0.09 -22.86 -17.95
N VAL A 174 0.91 -23.91 -18.04
CA VAL A 174 1.32 -24.71 -16.86
C VAL A 174 2.08 -23.85 -15.86
N VAL A 175 2.98 -22.99 -16.35
CA VAL A 175 3.66 -22.01 -15.48
C VAL A 175 2.64 -21.02 -14.92
N TRP A 176 1.72 -20.52 -15.75
CA TRP A 176 0.76 -19.50 -15.35
C TRP A 176 -0.15 -19.94 -14.20
N VAL A 177 -0.73 -21.15 -14.28
CA VAL A 177 -1.66 -21.64 -13.25
C VAL A 177 -1.02 -21.76 -11.87
N ASN A 178 0.29 -21.96 -11.81
CA ASN A 178 1.04 -22.06 -10.55
C ASN A 178 1.63 -20.72 -10.06
N PHE A 179 1.65 -19.69 -10.93
CA PHE A 179 2.21 -18.38 -10.60
C PHE A 179 1.15 -17.33 -10.28
N HIS A 180 -0.06 -17.41 -10.85
CA HIS A 180 -1.07 -16.37 -10.67
C HIS A 180 -2.50 -16.85 -10.95
N GLY A 181 -3.46 -16.35 -10.17
CA GLY A 181 -4.90 -16.64 -10.35
C GLY A 181 -5.49 -16.14 -11.67
N SER A 182 -4.81 -15.26 -12.42
CA SER A 182 -5.31 -14.79 -13.73
C SER A 182 -5.15 -15.79 -14.87
N HIS A 183 -4.71 -17.02 -14.63
CA HIS A 183 -4.63 -18.06 -15.67
C HIS A 183 -6.00 -18.31 -16.35
N LEU A 184 -7.11 -18.02 -15.67
CA LEU A 184 -8.48 -18.01 -16.24
C LEU A 184 -8.67 -16.94 -17.32
N LEU A 185 -7.98 -15.79 -17.23
CA LEU A 185 -7.96 -14.80 -18.32
C LEU A 185 -7.29 -15.38 -19.56
N GLY A 186 -6.25 -16.20 -19.39
CA GLY A 186 -5.61 -16.92 -20.49
C GLY A 186 -6.58 -17.88 -21.21
N LEU A 187 -7.39 -18.63 -20.45
CA LEU A 187 -8.44 -19.48 -21.02
C LEU A 187 -9.51 -18.65 -21.73
N LEU A 188 -9.98 -17.55 -21.12
CA LEU A 188 -10.96 -16.66 -21.73
C LEU A 188 -10.47 -16.12 -23.08
N VAL A 189 -9.22 -15.68 -23.16
CA VAL A 189 -8.59 -15.25 -24.43
C VAL A 189 -8.56 -16.41 -25.43
N GLY A 190 -8.16 -17.60 -25.01
CA GLY A 190 -8.16 -18.80 -25.86
C GLY A 190 -9.55 -19.12 -26.44
N LEU A 191 -10.59 -19.09 -25.61
CA LEU A 191 -11.98 -19.36 -26.00
C LEU A 191 -12.54 -18.31 -26.96
N VAL A 192 -12.30 -17.02 -26.70
CA VAL A 192 -12.72 -15.94 -27.60
C VAL A 192 -12.09 -16.14 -28.98
N PHE A 193 -10.78 -16.34 -29.05
CA PHE A 193 -10.10 -16.52 -30.34
C PHE A 193 -10.46 -17.84 -31.03
N LEU A 194 -10.73 -18.91 -30.27
CA LEU A 194 -11.24 -20.17 -30.82
C LEU A 194 -12.59 -19.95 -31.52
N ALA A 195 -13.53 -19.26 -30.88
CA ALA A 195 -14.86 -18.98 -31.42
C ALA A 195 -14.81 -18.22 -32.76
N PHE A 196 -13.88 -17.27 -32.89
CA PHE A 196 -13.67 -16.52 -34.14
C PHE A 196 -12.75 -17.24 -35.15
N SER A 197 -12.13 -18.35 -34.78
CA SER A 197 -11.23 -19.11 -35.66
C SER A 197 -11.92 -20.19 -36.49
N ILE A 198 -13.21 -20.50 -36.25
CA ILE A 198 -13.95 -21.65 -36.84
C ILE A 198 -13.81 -21.74 -38.37
N ARG A 199 -13.77 -20.60 -39.06
CA ARG A 199 -13.64 -20.52 -40.53
C ARG A 199 -12.24 -20.14 -41.01
N THR A 200 -11.23 -20.33 -40.17
CA THR A 200 -9.85 -19.93 -40.45
C THR A 200 -8.91 -21.13 -40.38
N THR A 201 -7.74 -21.01 -41.00
CA THR A 201 -6.67 -22.03 -40.89
C THR A 201 -6.09 -22.17 -39.48
N ALA A 202 -6.43 -21.26 -38.57
CA ALA A 202 -5.99 -21.29 -37.17
C ALA A 202 -6.83 -22.23 -36.29
N PHE A 203 -8.02 -22.66 -36.74
CA PHE A 203 -8.99 -23.40 -35.90
C PHE A 203 -8.37 -24.60 -35.17
N ALA A 204 -7.70 -25.50 -35.90
CA ALA A 204 -7.10 -26.69 -35.30
C ALA A 204 -6.01 -26.36 -34.27
N SER A 205 -5.21 -25.31 -34.53
CA SER A 205 -4.18 -24.86 -33.59
C SER A 205 -4.79 -24.19 -32.35
N MET A 206 -5.87 -23.42 -32.53
CA MET A 206 -6.60 -22.80 -31.43
C MET A 206 -7.33 -23.84 -30.57
N ALA A 207 -7.95 -24.84 -31.19
CA ALA A 207 -8.61 -25.94 -30.49
C ALA A 207 -7.60 -26.73 -29.66
N LEU A 208 -6.45 -27.08 -30.26
CA LEU A 208 -5.35 -27.73 -29.54
C LEU A 208 -4.83 -26.85 -28.39
N LEU A 209 -4.65 -25.54 -28.61
CA LEU A 209 -4.24 -24.62 -27.56
C LEU A 209 -5.23 -24.62 -26.39
N VAL A 210 -6.53 -24.51 -26.65
CA VAL A 210 -7.56 -24.53 -25.58
C VAL A 210 -7.56 -25.86 -24.84
N VAL A 211 -7.41 -26.99 -25.52
CA VAL A 211 -7.27 -28.31 -24.87
C VAL A 211 -6.04 -28.36 -23.97
N LEU A 212 -4.89 -27.87 -24.44
CA LEU A 212 -3.68 -27.79 -23.62
C LEU A 212 -3.87 -26.84 -22.44
N GLN A 213 -4.59 -25.72 -22.61
CA GLN A 213 -4.87 -24.80 -21.53
C GLN A 213 -5.76 -25.44 -20.44
N LEU A 214 -6.78 -26.18 -20.85
CA LEU A 214 -7.65 -26.93 -19.93
C LEU A 214 -6.88 -28.04 -19.21
N ALA A 215 -6.03 -28.79 -19.93
CA ALA A 215 -5.18 -29.82 -19.33
C ALA A 215 -4.19 -29.22 -18.32
N ALA A 216 -3.61 -28.06 -18.64
CA ALA A 216 -2.67 -27.36 -17.77
C ALA A 216 -3.30 -26.94 -16.44
N MET A 217 -4.62 -26.69 -16.39
CA MET A 217 -5.30 -26.30 -15.14
C MET A 217 -5.25 -27.37 -14.05
N ALA A 218 -5.08 -28.64 -14.41
CA ALA A 218 -4.92 -29.73 -13.45
C ALA A 218 -3.45 -29.95 -13.02
N LEU A 219 -2.48 -29.28 -13.66
CA LEU A 219 -1.05 -29.45 -13.41
C LEU A 219 -0.57 -28.51 -12.31
N THR A 220 -1.04 -28.78 -11.09
CA THR A 220 -0.72 -28.05 -9.87
C THR A 220 -0.80 -28.98 -8.66
N PRO A 221 -0.08 -28.72 -7.54
CA PRO A 221 -0.14 -29.55 -6.32
C PRO A 221 -1.54 -29.73 -5.72
N PHE A 222 -2.49 -28.89 -6.12
CA PHE A 222 -3.87 -28.85 -5.65
C PHE A 222 -4.90 -29.34 -6.70
N GLY A 223 -4.46 -29.80 -7.87
CA GLY A 223 -5.38 -30.26 -8.92
C GLY A 223 -6.38 -29.19 -9.37
N LEU A 224 -7.66 -29.56 -9.50
CA LEU A 224 -8.70 -28.65 -9.99
C LEU A 224 -9.24 -27.68 -8.93
N ASP A 225 -8.85 -27.83 -7.67
CA ASP A 225 -9.33 -26.98 -6.56
C ASP A 225 -8.94 -25.51 -6.80
N ILE A 226 -7.78 -25.27 -7.44
CA ILE A 226 -7.35 -23.93 -7.88
C ILE A 226 -8.41 -23.24 -8.73
N VAL A 227 -9.05 -23.98 -9.63
CA VAL A 227 -10.02 -23.43 -10.57
C VAL A 227 -11.35 -23.18 -9.87
N THR A 228 -11.82 -24.13 -9.07
CA THR A 228 -13.11 -24.00 -8.37
C THR A 228 -13.07 -22.84 -7.38
N ASP A 229 -11.98 -22.69 -6.65
CA ASP A 229 -11.83 -21.63 -5.66
C ASP A 229 -11.64 -20.26 -6.32
N ALA A 230 -10.87 -20.18 -7.41
CA ALA A 230 -10.73 -18.94 -8.18
C ALA A 230 -12.07 -18.47 -8.76
N ILE A 231 -12.89 -19.38 -9.28
CA ILE A 231 -14.24 -19.07 -9.77
C ILE A 231 -15.14 -18.63 -8.61
N ALA A 232 -15.12 -19.35 -7.48
CA ALA A 232 -15.91 -19.00 -6.30
C ALA A 232 -15.54 -17.60 -5.78
N HIS A 233 -14.25 -17.26 -5.78
CA HIS A 233 -13.78 -15.95 -5.35
C HIS A 233 -14.29 -14.80 -6.25
N VAL A 234 -14.27 -14.98 -7.58
CA VAL A 234 -14.75 -13.96 -8.54
C VAL A 234 -16.27 -13.76 -8.45
N LEU A 235 -17.01 -14.84 -8.19
CA LEU A 235 -18.48 -14.82 -8.17
C LEU A 235 -19.08 -14.32 -6.85
N ARG A 236 -18.38 -14.47 -5.72
CA ARG A 236 -18.84 -14.03 -4.40
C ARG A 236 -18.75 -12.49 -4.25
N PRO A 237 -19.89 -11.77 -4.18
CA PRO A 237 -19.90 -10.31 -4.14
C PRO A 237 -19.26 -9.73 -2.88
N GLU A 238 -19.29 -10.46 -1.76
CA GLU A 238 -18.85 -10.00 -0.44
C GLU A 238 -17.35 -9.66 -0.40
N TYR A 239 -16.54 -10.27 -1.27
CA TYR A 239 -15.12 -9.93 -1.39
C TYR A 239 -14.88 -8.52 -1.95
N ARG A 240 -15.83 -7.99 -2.74
CA ARG A 240 -15.73 -6.63 -3.29
C ARG A 240 -15.94 -5.56 -2.21
N ASP A 241 -16.63 -5.92 -1.13
CA ASP A 241 -16.93 -5.00 -0.04
C ASP A 241 -15.77 -4.89 0.97
N VAL A 242 -14.90 -5.91 1.01
CA VAL A 242 -13.77 -5.97 1.95
C VAL A 242 -12.45 -5.59 1.28
N VAL A 243 -12.30 -5.86 -0.02
CA VAL A 243 -11.06 -5.57 -0.77
C VAL A 243 -11.30 -4.46 -1.78
N ILE A 244 -10.84 -3.25 -1.44
CA ILE A 244 -11.10 -1.99 -2.17
C ILE A 244 -10.84 -2.12 -3.68
N GLU A 245 -9.77 -2.80 -4.11
CA GLU A 245 -9.41 -2.92 -5.53
C GLU A 245 -10.44 -3.70 -6.39
N TRP A 246 -11.23 -4.58 -5.76
CA TRP A 246 -12.29 -5.34 -6.43
C TRP A 246 -13.61 -4.58 -6.55
N GLY A 247 -13.72 -3.45 -5.85
CA GLY A 247 -14.86 -2.55 -5.94
C GLY A 247 -14.93 -1.78 -7.27
N PRO A 248 -16.10 -1.24 -7.62
CA PRO A 248 -16.24 -0.32 -8.74
C PRO A 248 -15.53 1.00 -8.44
N TRP A 249 -15.41 1.84 -9.47
CA TRP A 249 -15.00 3.23 -9.25
C TRP A 249 -15.95 3.94 -8.28
N SER A 250 -15.39 4.83 -7.46
CA SER A 250 -16.13 5.64 -6.49
C SER A 250 -15.60 7.07 -6.51
N PRO A 251 -16.37 8.08 -6.09
CA PRO A 251 -15.93 9.48 -6.07
C PRO A 251 -14.70 9.76 -5.19
N ALA A 252 -14.39 8.85 -4.25
CA ALA A 252 -13.18 8.93 -3.43
C ALA A 252 -11.92 8.54 -4.21
N HIS A 253 -12.06 7.81 -5.32
CA HIS A 253 -10.95 7.44 -6.18
C HIS A 253 -10.56 8.58 -7.10
N PRO A 254 -9.28 8.71 -7.46
CA PRO A 254 -8.83 9.72 -8.40
C PRO A 254 -9.55 9.64 -9.76
N LEU A 255 -9.94 10.79 -10.31
CA LEU A 255 -10.68 10.90 -11.58
C LEU A 255 -9.95 10.25 -12.77
N TYR A 256 -8.62 10.22 -12.76
CA TYR A 256 -7.85 9.61 -13.84
C TYR A 256 -8.08 8.09 -13.97
N LEU A 257 -8.47 7.41 -12.89
CA LEU A 257 -8.83 5.99 -12.91
C LEU A 257 -10.18 5.73 -13.62
N LEU A 258 -10.96 6.77 -13.88
CA LEU A 258 -12.17 6.71 -14.70
C LEU A 258 -11.93 7.26 -16.11
N LEU A 259 -11.30 8.44 -16.22
CA LEU A 259 -11.08 9.12 -17.50
C LEU A 259 -10.20 8.31 -18.45
N GLY A 260 -9.16 7.64 -17.93
CA GLY A 260 -8.30 6.75 -18.73
C GLY A 260 -9.09 5.63 -19.41
N PRO A 261 -9.78 4.75 -18.64
CA PRO A 261 -10.67 3.72 -19.16
C PRO A 261 -11.73 4.21 -20.16
N VAL A 262 -12.37 5.36 -19.90
CA VAL A 262 -13.35 5.96 -20.82
C VAL A 262 -12.69 6.35 -22.14
N ALA A 263 -11.56 7.07 -22.09
CA ALA A 263 -10.83 7.46 -23.28
C ALA A 263 -10.39 6.23 -24.10
N ALA A 264 -9.84 5.20 -23.44
CA ALA A 264 -9.45 3.96 -24.09
C ALA A 264 -10.64 3.23 -24.74
N ALA A 265 -11.78 3.13 -24.06
CA ALA A 265 -12.99 2.50 -24.59
C ALA A 265 -13.53 3.23 -25.83
N VAL A 266 -13.58 4.56 -25.79
CA VAL A 266 -13.98 5.39 -26.94
C VAL A 266 -13.03 5.17 -28.12
N LEU A 267 -11.72 5.17 -27.88
CA LEU A 267 -10.72 4.90 -28.92
C LEU A 267 -10.83 3.48 -29.51
N VAL A 268 -11.17 2.48 -28.69
CA VAL A 268 -11.45 1.11 -29.16
C VAL A 268 -12.64 1.10 -30.12
N LEU A 269 -13.73 1.82 -29.81
CA LEU A 269 -14.90 1.90 -30.69
C LEU A 269 -14.53 2.54 -32.05
N PHE A 270 -13.73 3.61 -32.03
CA PHE A 270 -13.22 4.23 -33.27
C PHE A 270 -12.29 3.30 -34.06
N ALA A 271 -11.43 2.52 -33.39
CA ALA A 271 -10.51 1.59 -34.02
C ALA A 271 -11.18 0.28 -34.49
N MET A 272 -12.41 -0.02 -34.05
CA MET A 272 -13.07 -1.30 -34.31
C MET A 272 -13.21 -1.59 -35.80
N ARG A 273 -13.81 -0.66 -36.56
CA ARG A 273 -14.08 -0.84 -38.00
C ARG A 273 -12.82 -0.96 -38.86
N PRO A 274 -11.77 -0.13 -38.72
CA PRO A 274 -10.55 -0.31 -39.51
C PRO A 274 -9.82 -1.62 -39.18
N VAL A 275 -9.64 -1.96 -37.89
CA VAL A 275 -8.89 -3.17 -37.50
C VAL A 275 -9.62 -4.45 -37.90
N THR A 276 -10.94 -4.51 -37.72
CA THR A 276 -11.74 -5.69 -38.11
C THR A 276 -11.70 -6.00 -39.60
N ARG A 277 -11.50 -4.98 -40.45
CA ARG A 277 -11.41 -5.15 -41.91
C ARG A 277 -10.02 -5.52 -42.42
N SER A 278 -8.98 -5.13 -41.68
CA SER A 278 -7.58 -5.27 -42.11
C SER A 278 -6.86 -6.45 -41.48
N SER A 279 -7.35 -6.96 -40.34
CA SER A 279 -6.72 -8.06 -39.61
C SER A 279 -7.61 -9.30 -39.56
N GLN A 280 -7.03 -10.46 -39.84
CA GLN A 280 -7.71 -11.76 -39.82
C GLN A 280 -8.23 -12.16 -38.42
N TYR A 281 -7.66 -11.59 -37.36
CA TYR A 281 -8.08 -11.80 -35.96
C TYR A 281 -8.53 -10.50 -35.30
N GLY A 282 -8.73 -9.43 -36.09
CA GLY A 282 -9.10 -8.11 -35.59
C GLY A 282 -10.41 -8.10 -34.83
N LEU A 283 -11.42 -8.85 -35.28
CA LEU A 283 -12.70 -8.95 -34.58
C LEU A 283 -12.59 -9.66 -33.22
N ALA A 284 -11.85 -10.77 -33.15
CA ALA A 284 -11.60 -11.48 -31.90
C ALA A 284 -10.89 -10.58 -30.88
N TYR A 285 -9.86 -9.84 -31.33
CA TYR A 285 -9.14 -8.88 -30.49
C TYR A 285 -10.05 -7.72 -30.07
N GLY A 286 -10.89 -7.20 -30.96
CA GLY A 286 -11.86 -6.14 -30.66
C GLY A 286 -12.87 -6.56 -29.59
N VAL A 287 -13.40 -7.79 -29.66
CA VAL A 287 -14.27 -8.36 -28.62
C VAL A 287 -13.53 -8.46 -27.29
N LEU A 288 -12.26 -8.91 -27.29
CA LEU A 288 -11.44 -8.92 -26.07
C LEU A 288 -11.27 -7.51 -25.48
N CYS A 289 -11.01 -6.49 -26.30
CA CYS A 289 -10.92 -5.09 -25.85
C CYS A 289 -12.23 -4.61 -25.19
N VAL A 290 -13.38 -5.00 -25.73
CA VAL A 290 -14.70 -4.68 -25.15
C VAL A 290 -14.86 -5.39 -23.80
N VAL A 291 -14.54 -6.69 -23.71
CA VAL A 291 -14.60 -7.45 -22.46
C VAL A 291 -13.71 -6.84 -21.39
N LEU A 292 -12.45 -6.51 -21.73
CA LEU A 292 -11.53 -5.84 -20.80
C LEU A 292 -12.04 -4.47 -20.34
N SER A 293 -12.71 -3.73 -21.24
CA SER A 293 -13.33 -2.46 -20.88
C SER A 293 -14.48 -2.65 -19.90
N LEU A 294 -15.37 -3.62 -20.12
CA LEU A 294 -16.44 -3.96 -19.17
C LEU A 294 -15.88 -4.38 -17.82
N MET A 295 -14.79 -5.17 -17.80
CA MET A 295 -14.11 -5.57 -16.58
C MET A 295 -13.53 -4.37 -15.81
N ALA A 296 -12.89 -3.42 -16.52
CA ALA A 296 -12.32 -2.22 -15.91
C ALA A 296 -13.39 -1.27 -15.34
N PHE A 297 -14.54 -1.13 -16.00
CA PHE A 297 -15.66 -0.36 -15.44
C PHE A 297 -16.31 -1.05 -14.24
N ARG A 298 -16.28 -2.38 -14.19
CA ARG A 298 -16.77 -3.15 -13.05
C ARG A 298 -15.83 -3.12 -11.85
N SER A 299 -14.52 -3.08 -12.09
CA SER A 299 -13.51 -3.11 -11.01
C SER A 299 -12.22 -2.39 -11.41
N ILE A 300 -11.73 -1.54 -10.50
CA ILE A 300 -10.48 -0.77 -10.67
C ILE A 300 -9.28 -1.70 -10.94
N ARG A 301 -9.30 -2.93 -10.41
CA ARG A 301 -8.25 -3.94 -10.61
C ARG A 301 -7.92 -4.20 -12.10
N PHE A 302 -8.88 -4.01 -13.01
CA PHE A 302 -8.69 -4.27 -14.45
C PHE A 302 -8.32 -3.04 -15.29
N VAL A 303 -8.22 -1.84 -14.70
CA VAL A 303 -7.86 -0.60 -15.42
C VAL A 303 -6.52 -0.74 -16.16
N ALA A 304 -5.49 -1.24 -15.48
CA ALA A 304 -4.18 -1.44 -16.11
C ALA A 304 -4.23 -2.45 -17.28
N HIS A 305 -5.00 -3.53 -17.15
CA HIS A 305 -5.18 -4.51 -18.22
C HIS A 305 -5.84 -3.86 -19.43
N GLN A 306 -6.95 -3.15 -19.22
CA GLN A 306 -7.65 -2.45 -20.29
C GLN A 306 -6.72 -1.45 -21.02
N LEU A 307 -6.08 -0.54 -20.29
CA LEU A 307 -5.23 0.50 -20.88
C LEU A 307 -4.09 -0.09 -21.72
N LEU A 308 -3.41 -1.11 -21.19
CA LEU A 308 -2.26 -1.71 -21.86
C LEU A 308 -2.66 -2.60 -23.04
N PHE A 309 -3.69 -3.44 -22.91
CA PHE A 309 -4.07 -4.39 -23.97
C PHE A 309 -4.91 -3.77 -25.08
N THR A 310 -5.56 -2.63 -24.83
CA THR A 310 -6.27 -1.87 -25.88
C THR A 310 -5.31 -1.00 -26.70
N ALA A 311 -4.15 -0.59 -26.16
CA ALA A 311 -3.19 0.26 -26.86
C ALA A 311 -2.75 -0.29 -28.25
N PRO A 312 -2.38 -1.58 -28.40
CA PRO A 312 -2.10 -2.18 -29.71
C PRO A 312 -3.27 -2.07 -30.71
N PHE A 313 -4.50 -2.27 -30.23
CA PHE A 313 -5.71 -2.25 -31.06
C PHE A 313 -6.05 -0.83 -31.53
N VAL A 314 -6.03 0.13 -30.60
CA VAL A 314 -6.23 1.55 -30.88
C VAL A 314 -5.21 2.03 -31.89
N ALA A 315 -3.91 1.75 -31.65
CA ALA A 315 -2.84 2.15 -32.55
C ALA A 315 -2.96 1.53 -33.94
N ALA A 316 -3.36 0.25 -34.03
CA ALA A 316 -3.57 -0.42 -35.31
C ALA A 316 -4.72 0.20 -36.12
N GLY A 317 -5.80 0.64 -35.45
CA GLY A 317 -6.91 1.33 -36.11
C GLY A 317 -6.55 2.75 -36.55
N LEU A 318 -5.89 3.51 -35.68
CA LEU A 318 -5.42 4.87 -35.99
C LEU A 318 -4.41 4.90 -37.15
N ALA A 319 -3.51 3.90 -37.22
CA ALA A 319 -2.53 3.79 -38.29
C ALA A 319 -3.13 3.60 -39.69
N GLN A 320 -4.42 3.22 -39.78
CA GLN A 320 -5.12 3.03 -41.05
C GLN A 320 -5.82 4.31 -41.54
N LEU A 321 -5.92 5.34 -40.68
CA LEU A 321 -6.53 6.60 -41.05
C LEU A 321 -5.56 7.41 -41.94
N GLU A 322 -6.04 7.90 -43.07
CA GLU A 322 -5.18 8.47 -44.11
C GLU A 322 -4.43 9.72 -43.64
N TRP A 323 -5.09 10.60 -42.90
CA TRP A 323 -4.50 11.79 -42.28
C TRP A 323 -3.40 11.48 -41.24
N LEU A 324 -3.40 10.28 -40.66
CA LEU A 324 -2.37 9.84 -39.71
C LEU A 324 -1.22 9.08 -40.38
N ARG A 325 -1.25 8.86 -41.71
CA ARG A 325 -0.10 8.29 -42.45
C ARG A 325 1.15 9.17 -42.34
N GLY A 326 0.97 10.50 -42.20
CA GLY A 326 2.05 11.47 -41.95
C GLY A 326 2.65 11.40 -40.53
N PHE A 327 2.01 10.70 -39.59
CA PHE A 327 2.44 10.59 -38.19
C PHE A 327 3.87 10.03 -38.07
N ARG A 328 4.34 9.25 -39.05
CA ARG A 328 5.69 8.67 -39.05
C ARG A 328 6.80 9.72 -38.87
N ARG A 329 6.58 10.96 -39.32
CA ARG A 329 7.49 12.11 -39.13
C ARG A 329 7.41 12.71 -37.72
N LEU A 330 6.23 12.66 -37.10
CA LEU A 330 5.98 13.17 -35.74
C LEU A 330 6.20 12.11 -34.65
N ALA A 331 6.33 10.84 -35.02
CA ALA A 331 6.44 9.72 -34.10
C ALA A 331 7.58 9.85 -33.07
N PRO A 332 8.82 10.26 -33.43
CA PRO A 332 9.87 10.48 -32.44
C PRO A 332 9.49 11.54 -31.40
N ALA A 333 8.85 12.64 -31.82
CA ALA A 333 8.41 13.70 -30.92
C ALA A 333 7.27 13.23 -30.01
N ALA A 334 6.29 12.50 -30.56
CA ALA A 334 5.17 11.95 -29.77
C ALA A 334 5.63 10.90 -28.75
N ILE A 335 6.56 10.02 -29.13
CA ILE A 335 7.19 9.06 -28.21
C ILE A 335 8.02 9.79 -27.16
N GLY A 336 8.84 10.78 -27.56
CA GLY A 336 9.62 11.60 -26.64
C GLY A 336 8.75 12.31 -25.61
N PHE A 337 7.65 12.94 -26.06
CA PHE A 337 6.66 13.54 -25.17
C PHE A 337 6.03 12.52 -24.22
N SER A 338 5.66 11.34 -24.72
CA SER A 338 5.09 10.27 -23.89
C SER A 338 6.07 9.77 -22.84
N VAL A 339 7.36 9.66 -23.17
CA VAL A 339 8.43 9.28 -22.23
C VAL A 339 8.60 10.35 -21.16
N ILE A 340 8.67 11.63 -21.55
CA ILE A 340 8.77 12.76 -20.60
C ILE A 340 7.56 12.76 -19.67
N TRP A 341 6.35 12.65 -20.23
CA TRP A 341 5.11 12.52 -19.47
C TRP A 341 5.18 11.33 -18.51
N ALA A 342 5.61 10.16 -18.97
CA ALA A 342 5.64 8.96 -18.14
C ALA A 342 6.60 9.11 -16.96
N VAL A 343 7.79 9.67 -17.18
CA VAL A 343 8.79 9.91 -16.12
C VAL A 343 8.32 10.96 -15.13
N LEU A 344 7.70 12.05 -15.60
CA LEU A 344 7.23 13.13 -14.73
C LEU A 344 5.94 12.78 -13.98
N ALA A 345 4.99 12.10 -14.62
CA ALA A 345 3.72 11.74 -14.01
C ALA A 345 3.86 10.58 -13.02
N SER A 346 4.74 9.60 -13.30
CA SER A 346 4.83 8.37 -12.49
C SER A 346 4.98 8.62 -10.99
N PRO A 347 5.92 9.46 -10.50
CA PRO A 347 6.06 9.72 -9.06
C PRO A 347 4.91 10.51 -8.43
N ARG A 348 4.03 11.11 -9.25
CA ARG A 348 2.95 12.01 -8.83
C ARG A 348 1.56 11.36 -8.88
N LEU A 349 1.47 10.13 -9.38
CA LEU A 349 0.25 9.33 -9.37
C LEU A 349 0.41 8.19 -8.39
N GLU A 350 -0.70 7.60 -7.93
CA GLU A 350 -0.66 6.42 -7.08
C GLU A 350 0.25 5.36 -7.71
N PRO A 351 1.19 4.78 -6.95
CA PRO A 351 1.28 4.77 -5.48
C PRO A 351 2.18 5.87 -4.87
N PHE A 352 2.48 6.97 -5.59
CA PHE A 352 3.30 8.11 -5.15
C PHE A 352 4.74 7.75 -4.77
N VAL A 353 5.28 6.69 -5.38
CA VAL A 353 6.66 6.25 -5.14
C VAL A 353 7.63 6.82 -6.18
N PRO A 354 8.81 7.30 -5.78
CA PRO A 354 9.81 7.77 -6.72
C PRO A 354 10.32 6.64 -7.61
N ILE A 355 10.95 7.01 -8.73
CA ILE A 355 11.71 6.05 -9.55
C ILE A 355 12.99 5.70 -8.79
N GLY A 356 13.30 4.41 -8.66
CA GLY A 356 14.49 3.95 -7.95
C GLY A 356 14.47 2.48 -7.58
N PHE A 357 15.51 2.07 -6.87
CA PHE A 357 15.70 0.75 -6.29
C PHE A 357 15.73 0.87 -4.76
N GLY A 358 15.65 -0.26 -4.06
CA GLY A 358 15.71 -0.33 -2.60
C GLY A 358 14.48 -0.95 -1.96
N GLU A 359 14.53 -1.06 -0.65
CA GLU A 359 13.49 -1.65 0.20
C GLU A 359 13.22 -0.66 1.34
N PRO A 360 12.36 0.35 1.11
CA PRO A 360 12.01 1.28 2.16
C PRO A 360 11.33 0.50 3.28
N ARG A 361 11.97 0.49 4.44
CA ARG A 361 11.35 -0.05 5.66
C ARG A 361 10.33 0.91 6.27
N LEU A 362 10.28 2.16 5.78
CA LEU A 362 9.44 3.23 6.31
C LEU A 362 7.96 2.87 6.26
N GLY A 363 7.32 2.94 7.43
CA GLY A 363 5.89 2.67 7.58
C GLY A 363 5.51 1.20 7.78
N HIS A 364 6.50 0.31 7.96
CA HIS A 364 6.29 -1.09 8.33
C HIS A 364 6.80 -1.37 9.74
N ALA A 365 6.16 -2.33 10.44
CA ALA A 365 6.42 -2.66 11.85
C ALA A 365 7.69 -3.52 12.08
N PHE A 366 8.78 -3.28 11.35
CA PHE A 366 10.01 -4.09 11.46
C PHE A 366 10.68 -3.98 12.84
N ALA A 367 10.58 -2.83 13.53
CA ALA A 367 11.16 -2.73 14.88
C ALA A 367 10.34 -3.52 15.92
N ALA A 368 9.03 -3.62 15.71
CA ALA A 368 8.20 -4.52 16.52
C ALA A 368 8.60 -5.98 16.25
N ALA A 369 8.84 -6.35 15.00
CA ALA A 369 9.31 -7.69 14.64
C ALA A 369 10.63 -8.06 15.34
N ASP A 370 11.60 -7.16 15.40
CA ASP A 370 12.88 -7.39 16.09
C ASP A 370 12.68 -7.71 17.58
N VAL A 371 11.81 -6.96 18.27
CA VAL A 371 11.47 -7.19 19.69
C VAL A 371 10.70 -8.50 19.87
N ILE A 372 9.77 -8.82 18.96
CA ILE A 372 9.02 -10.07 18.99
C ILE A 372 9.97 -11.26 18.88
N ASN A 373 10.84 -11.29 17.86
CA ASN A 373 11.79 -12.37 17.64
C ASN A 373 12.78 -12.56 18.80
N GLN A 374 13.17 -11.47 19.48
CA GLN A 374 14.16 -11.54 20.55
C GLN A 374 13.56 -11.97 21.90
N HIS A 375 12.29 -11.67 22.16
CA HIS A 375 11.78 -11.75 23.52
C HIS A 375 10.47 -12.52 23.68
N VAL A 376 9.62 -12.60 22.65
CA VAL A 376 8.30 -13.21 22.77
C VAL A 376 8.37 -14.69 22.44
N ARG A 377 7.88 -15.55 23.34
CA ARG A 377 7.76 -16.98 23.09
C ARG A 377 6.46 -17.28 22.36
N GLU A 378 6.53 -18.11 21.32
CA GLU A 378 5.37 -18.55 20.53
C GLU A 378 4.41 -17.38 20.18
N PRO A 379 4.86 -16.40 19.38
CA PRO A 379 4.10 -15.18 19.16
C PRO A 379 2.77 -15.45 18.44
N ARG A 380 1.66 -15.17 19.13
CA ARG A 380 0.27 -15.19 18.66
C ARG A 380 -0.18 -13.76 18.43
N ILE A 381 0.03 -13.30 17.19
CA ILE A 381 -0.01 -11.90 16.80
C ILE A 381 -1.40 -11.49 16.30
N LEU A 382 -1.90 -10.38 16.83
CA LEU A 382 -2.95 -9.58 16.21
C LEU A 382 -2.35 -8.27 15.69
N ALA A 383 -2.50 -8.03 14.40
CA ALA A 383 -2.11 -6.79 13.74
C ALA A 383 -3.15 -6.40 12.69
N PRO A 384 -3.21 -5.12 12.28
CA PRO A 384 -3.96 -4.73 11.10
C PRO A 384 -3.52 -5.55 9.89
N ILE A 385 -4.44 -5.88 9.01
CA ILE A 385 -4.20 -6.75 7.84
C ILE A 385 -3.06 -6.28 6.94
N GLN A 386 -2.85 -4.95 6.85
CA GLN A 386 -1.75 -4.39 6.05
C GLN A 386 -0.39 -4.57 6.72
N ASP A 387 -0.36 -4.64 8.05
CA ASP A 387 0.86 -4.79 8.84
C ASP A 387 1.20 -6.26 9.12
N SER A 388 0.21 -7.15 9.05
CA SER A 388 0.42 -8.59 9.23
C SER A 388 1.35 -9.17 8.16
N TRP A 389 1.29 -8.73 6.90
CA TRP A 389 2.14 -9.28 5.83
C TRP A 389 3.64 -8.99 6.03
N PRO A 390 4.09 -7.74 6.30
CA PRO A 390 5.48 -7.50 6.71
C PRO A 390 5.88 -8.27 7.96
N LEU A 391 4.98 -8.42 8.94
CA LEU A 391 5.26 -9.19 10.16
C LEU A 391 5.39 -10.69 9.88
N MET A 392 4.59 -11.28 8.99
CA MET A 392 4.72 -12.68 8.56
C MET A 392 6.10 -12.95 7.95
N PHE A 393 6.62 -11.98 7.20
CA PHE A 393 7.98 -12.05 6.66
C PHE A 393 9.02 -11.87 7.77
N ALA A 394 8.86 -10.87 8.63
CA ALA A 394 9.88 -10.49 9.62
C ALA A 394 9.91 -11.37 10.88
N VAL A 395 8.82 -12.07 11.20
CA VAL A 395 8.67 -12.94 12.37
C VAL A 395 8.32 -14.36 11.90
N PRO A 396 9.31 -15.19 11.51
CA PRO A 396 9.06 -16.50 10.90
C PRO A 396 8.25 -17.46 11.79
N GLU A 397 8.46 -17.41 13.11
CA GLU A 397 7.71 -18.24 14.08
C GLU A 397 6.35 -17.64 14.48
N GLY A 398 6.04 -16.44 13.96
CA GLY A 398 4.80 -15.73 14.24
C GLY A 398 3.59 -16.42 13.65
N ARG A 399 2.56 -16.59 14.48
CA ARG A 399 1.22 -16.95 14.02
C ARG A 399 0.29 -15.76 14.12
N PHE A 400 -0.71 -15.69 13.23
CA PHE A 400 -1.56 -14.52 13.05
C PHE A 400 -3.04 -14.85 13.25
N LEU A 401 -3.77 -13.98 13.96
CA LEU A 401 -5.21 -14.15 14.11
C LEU A 401 -5.92 -13.83 12.79
N VAL A 402 -5.45 -12.81 12.09
CA VAL A 402 -5.90 -12.41 10.77
C VAL A 402 -4.71 -11.89 9.97
N ASP A 403 -4.72 -12.15 8.67
CA ASP A 403 -3.74 -11.59 7.73
C ASP A 403 -4.41 -11.23 6.38
N GLY A 404 -3.61 -10.84 5.37
CA GLY A 404 -4.13 -10.38 4.09
C GLY A 404 -4.66 -11.45 3.14
N ARG A 405 -4.67 -12.73 3.53
CA ARG A 405 -5.35 -13.82 2.80
C ARG A 405 -6.85 -13.78 3.07
N VAL A 406 -7.50 -12.68 2.70
CA VAL A 406 -8.95 -12.44 2.93
C VAL A 406 -9.84 -13.63 2.53
N PRO A 407 -9.62 -14.35 1.41
CA PRO A 407 -10.43 -15.52 1.05
C PRO A 407 -10.38 -16.68 2.05
N PHE A 408 -9.29 -16.81 2.81
CA PHE A 408 -9.10 -17.85 3.81
C PHE A 408 -9.99 -17.63 5.04
N TYR A 409 -10.01 -16.39 5.54
CA TYR A 409 -10.77 -16.00 6.74
C TYR A 409 -12.25 -15.76 6.48
N GLY A 410 -12.58 -15.32 5.27
CA GLY A 410 -13.91 -14.86 4.91
C GLY A 410 -14.20 -13.42 5.35
N PRO A 411 -15.13 -12.74 4.66
CA PRO A 411 -15.38 -11.30 4.82
C PRO A 411 -15.92 -10.92 6.20
N GLU A 412 -16.72 -11.80 6.83
CA GLU A 412 -17.31 -11.51 8.14
C GLU A 412 -16.28 -11.50 9.26
N PHE A 413 -15.40 -12.50 9.30
CA PHE A 413 -14.37 -12.57 10.33
C PHE A 413 -13.38 -11.41 10.17
N VAL A 414 -12.93 -11.12 8.95
CA VAL A 414 -12.07 -9.97 8.65
C VAL A 414 -12.70 -8.66 9.14
N ARG A 415 -13.99 -8.45 8.88
CA ARG A 415 -14.73 -7.26 9.33
C ARG A 415 -14.84 -7.22 10.85
N HIS A 416 -15.13 -8.35 11.50
CA HIS A 416 -15.23 -8.47 12.95
C HIS A 416 -13.91 -8.07 13.63
N VAL A 417 -12.77 -8.63 13.18
CA VAL A 417 -11.45 -8.27 13.72
C VAL A 417 -11.13 -6.80 13.44
N THR A 418 -11.36 -6.31 12.22
CA THR A 418 -11.07 -4.91 11.85
C THR A 418 -11.86 -3.92 12.69
N ASN A 419 -13.14 -4.18 12.93
CA ASN A 419 -14.01 -3.30 13.72
C ASN A 419 -13.70 -3.38 15.23
N SER A 420 -13.17 -4.51 15.71
CA SER A 420 -12.85 -4.67 17.12
C SER A 420 -11.88 -3.61 17.65
N PHE A 421 -10.94 -3.10 16.83
CA PHE A 421 -10.00 -2.06 17.26
C PHE A 421 -10.67 -0.75 17.74
N SER A 422 -11.91 -0.49 17.32
CA SER A 422 -12.70 0.68 17.71
C SER A 422 -13.60 0.43 18.92
N ASP A 423 -13.73 -0.81 19.37
CA ASP A 423 -14.67 -1.27 20.40
C ASP A 423 -13.93 -2.09 21.48
N PRO A 424 -13.50 -1.46 22.60
CA PRO A 424 -12.68 -2.12 23.61
C PRO A 424 -13.29 -3.40 24.22
N PRO A 425 -14.60 -3.47 24.58
CA PRO A 425 -15.21 -4.72 25.01
C PRO A 425 -15.09 -5.87 24.01
N VAL A 426 -15.36 -5.60 22.72
CA VAL A 426 -15.26 -6.61 21.66
C VAL A 426 -13.79 -7.01 21.45
N PHE A 427 -12.89 -6.03 21.46
CA PHE A 427 -11.45 -6.24 21.35
C PHE A 427 -10.92 -7.15 22.47
N ALA A 428 -11.24 -6.85 23.73
CA ALA A 428 -10.84 -7.63 24.90
C ALA A 428 -11.32 -9.09 24.78
N THR A 429 -12.61 -9.28 24.45
CA THR A 429 -13.20 -10.62 24.26
C THR A 429 -12.47 -11.40 23.17
N LEU A 430 -12.07 -10.74 22.09
CA LEU A 430 -11.33 -11.35 20.99
C LEU A 430 -9.90 -11.74 21.41
N LEU A 431 -9.19 -10.87 22.14
CA LEU A 431 -7.83 -11.17 22.64
C LEU A 431 -7.83 -12.37 23.59
N GLU A 432 -8.84 -12.49 24.45
CA GLU A 432 -8.99 -13.61 25.38
C GLU A 432 -9.40 -14.90 24.65
N ARG A 433 -10.44 -14.83 23.82
CA ARG A 433 -10.98 -16.00 23.11
C ARG A 433 -9.95 -16.72 22.26
N PHE A 434 -9.07 -15.97 21.60
CA PHE A 434 -8.05 -16.53 20.71
C PHE A 434 -6.68 -16.63 21.36
N ASP A 435 -6.55 -16.35 22.66
CA ASP A 435 -5.30 -16.36 23.39
C ASP A 435 -4.21 -15.55 22.67
N VAL A 436 -4.53 -14.31 22.31
CA VAL A 436 -3.59 -13.39 21.67
C VAL A 436 -2.58 -12.95 22.71
N ASN A 437 -1.28 -13.05 22.43
CA ASN A 437 -0.22 -12.65 23.36
C ASN A 437 0.60 -11.46 22.84
N THR A 438 0.43 -11.08 21.57
CA THR A 438 1.18 -10.02 20.92
C THR A 438 0.24 -9.17 20.08
N VAL A 439 0.27 -7.86 20.27
CA VAL A 439 -0.58 -6.93 19.52
C VAL A 439 0.28 -5.82 18.93
N VAL A 440 0.20 -5.64 17.62
CA VAL A 440 0.77 -4.48 16.93
C VAL A 440 -0.38 -3.59 16.46
N VAL A 441 -0.43 -2.35 16.93
CA VAL A 441 -1.46 -1.37 16.56
C VAL A 441 -0.88 -0.23 15.75
N ASP A 442 -1.65 0.29 14.81
CA ASP A 442 -1.38 1.55 14.13
C ASP A 442 -2.00 2.69 14.95
N HIS A 443 -1.18 3.34 15.78
CA HIS A 443 -1.65 4.33 16.76
C HIS A 443 -2.00 5.69 16.14
N ILE A 444 -1.69 5.92 14.85
CA ILE A 444 -2.09 7.15 14.15
C ILE A 444 -3.47 7.02 13.51
N ARG A 445 -3.99 5.80 13.35
CA ARG A 445 -5.36 5.58 12.88
C ARG A 445 -6.37 5.85 14.00
N SER A 446 -7.25 6.81 13.78
CA SER A 446 -8.31 7.18 14.74
C SER A 446 -9.17 5.98 15.17
N GLY A 447 -9.49 5.07 14.24
CA GLY A 447 -10.24 3.83 14.53
C GLY A 447 -9.51 2.81 15.40
N GLN A 448 -8.25 3.02 15.75
CA GLN A 448 -7.49 2.14 16.65
C GLN A 448 -7.09 2.81 17.96
N ALA A 449 -7.35 4.12 18.11
CA ALA A 449 -7.08 4.85 19.35
C ALA A 449 -7.75 4.20 20.59
N PRO A 450 -9.01 3.68 20.51
CA PRO A 450 -9.63 2.97 21.63
C PRO A 450 -8.88 1.70 22.04
N ALA A 451 -8.43 0.89 21.09
CA ALA A 451 -7.62 -0.30 21.38
C ALA A 451 -6.27 0.05 22.00
N VAL A 452 -5.59 1.10 21.52
CA VAL A 452 -4.34 1.58 22.13
C VAL A 452 -4.56 2.01 23.58
N GLU A 453 -5.65 2.72 23.87
CA GLU A 453 -6.01 3.12 25.24
C GLU A 453 -6.26 1.91 26.14
N TYR A 454 -7.02 0.93 25.64
CA TYR A 454 -7.33 -0.30 26.37
C TYR A 454 -6.06 -1.07 26.74
N LEU A 455 -5.17 -1.29 25.77
CA LEU A 455 -3.91 -2.01 25.99
C LEU A 455 -3.02 -1.25 26.97
N TRP A 456 -2.90 0.07 26.82
CA TRP A 456 -2.06 0.89 27.68
C TRP A 456 -2.52 0.97 29.15
N ARG A 457 -3.84 0.95 29.40
CA ARG A 457 -4.39 0.98 30.76
C ARG A 457 -4.52 -0.40 31.39
N SER A 458 -4.44 -1.46 30.60
CA SER A 458 -4.67 -2.81 31.09
C SER A 458 -3.40 -3.34 31.77
N PRO A 459 -3.48 -3.82 33.03
CA PRO A 459 -2.34 -4.44 33.70
C PRO A 459 -1.93 -5.78 33.08
N ALA A 460 -2.70 -6.31 32.12
CA ALA A 460 -2.40 -7.55 31.43
C ALA A 460 -1.42 -7.36 30.25
N TRP A 461 -1.09 -6.12 29.88
CA TRP A 461 -0.30 -5.79 28.71
C TRP A 461 0.86 -4.86 29.05
N GLU A 462 2.00 -5.11 28.41
CA GLU A 462 3.24 -4.36 28.52
C GLU A 462 3.56 -3.70 27.18
N LEU A 463 3.95 -2.43 27.19
CA LEU A 463 4.43 -1.74 26.00
C LEU A 463 5.88 -2.19 25.71
N GLY A 464 6.07 -2.97 24.65
CA GLY A 464 7.39 -3.51 24.29
C GLY A 464 8.21 -2.60 23.38
N GLN A 465 7.54 -1.89 22.46
CA GLN A 465 8.20 -1.01 21.49
C GLN A 465 7.26 0.08 20.96
N VAL A 466 7.82 1.24 20.63
CA VAL A 466 7.13 2.29 19.86
C VAL A 466 7.96 2.63 18.63
N GLN A 467 7.29 2.70 17.48
CA GLN A 467 7.86 3.06 16.19
C GLN A 467 6.92 4.06 15.51
N ASP A 468 7.40 4.94 14.63
CA ASP A 468 6.68 6.11 14.07
C ASP A 468 5.14 6.04 14.02
N ARG A 469 4.54 4.96 13.49
CA ARG A 469 3.07 4.78 13.46
C ARG A 469 2.56 3.57 14.25
N HIS A 470 3.46 2.74 14.76
CA HIS A 470 3.13 1.45 15.38
C HIS A 470 3.48 1.41 16.86
N SER A 471 2.68 0.70 17.64
CA SER A 471 3.02 0.34 19.02
C SER A 471 2.85 -1.15 19.22
N LEU A 472 3.85 -1.77 19.85
CA LEU A 472 3.87 -3.19 20.19
C LEU A 472 3.47 -3.37 21.64
N PHE A 473 2.41 -4.12 21.87
CA PHE A 473 2.00 -4.58 23.18
C PHE A 473 2.19 -6.08 23.29
N VAL A 474 2.73 -6.53 24.42
CA VAL A 474 2.94 -7.95 24.72
C VAL A 474 2.21 -8.29 26.00
N ARG A 475 1.54 -9.44 26.04
CA ARG A 475 0.83 -9.90 27.22
C ARG A 475 1.84 -10.25 28.31
N VAL A 476 1.60 -9.78 29.53
CA VAL A 476 2.44 -10.04 30.71
C VAL A 476 2.73 -11.55 30.82
N GLY A 477 4.00 -11.90 31.03
CA GLY A 477 4.48 -13.29 31.13
C GLY A 477 4.83 -13.96 29.81
N SER A 478 4.46 -13.39 28.66
CA SER A 478 4.77 -13.97 27.33
C SER A 478 6.18 -13.63 26.85
N ALA A 479 6.80 -12.60 27.44
CA ALA A 479 8.15 -12.17 27.13
C ALA A 479 8.97 -11.86 28.40
N PRO A 480 9.34 -12.86 29.20
CA PRO A 480 9.98 -12.66 30.51
C PRO A 480 11.36 -12.00 30.43
N SER A 481 12.02 -12.01 29.27
CA SER A 481 13.28 -11.29 29.03
C SER A 481 13.10 -9.84 28.57
N MET A 482 11.87 -9.43 28.22
CA MET A 482 11.58 -8.09 27.77
C MET A 482 11.49 -7.16 28.98
N THR A 483 12.15 -6.01 28.92
CA THR A 483 11.86 -4.91 29.83
C THR A 483 10.76 -4.05 29.19
N PRO A 484 9.63 -3.74 29.83
CA PRO A 484 8.64 -2.84 29.25
C PRO A 484 9.17 -1.40 29.09
N LEU A 485 8.48 -0.60 28.30
CA LEU A 485 8.60 0.86 28.30
C LEU A 485 7.60 1.40 29.34
N GLU A 486 8.12 2.07 30.36
CA GLU A 486 7.34 2.61 31.49
C GLU A 486 7.30 4.15 31.49
N VAL A 487 8.33 4.79 30.91
CA VAL A 487 8.44 6.24 30.82
C VAL A 487 7.74 6.76 29.57
N VAL A 488 8.05 6.14 28.42
CA VAL A 488 7.52 6.52 27.12
C VAL A 488 6.11 5.96 26.94
N GLY A 489 5.17 6.81 26.55
CA GLY A 489 3.82 6.40 26.18
C GLY A 489 3.75 5.77 24.78
N PRO A 490 2.66 5.06 24.45
CA PRO A 490 2.49 4.47 23.13
C PRO A 490 2.20 5.56 22.11
N GLY A 491 2.93 5.52 21.00
CA GLY A 491 2.85 6.51 19.93
C GLY A 491 3.12 7.93 20.40
N PHE A 492 2.36 8.91 19.90
CA PHE A 492 2.52 10.32 20.26
C PHE A 492 1.79 10.69 21.56
N ARG A 493 1.87 9.82 22.57
CA ARG A 493 1.38 10.11 23.92
C ARG A 493 2.56 10.49 24.81
N VAL A 494 2.26 11.25 25.87
CA VAL A 494 3.31 11.71 26.80
C VAL A 494 3.85 10.58 27.66
N GLY A 495 3.01 9.60 28.03
CA GLY A 495 3.38 8.63 29.05
C GLY A 495 3.66 9.35 30.37
N ARG A 496 4.78 9.00 31.00
CA ARG A 496 5.29 9.62 32.24
C ARG A 496 6.45 10.59 31.98
N LEU A 497 6.79 10.85 30.72
CA LEU A 497 8.00 11.59 30.35
C LEU A 497 8.03 13.01 30.92
N LEU A 498 6.87 13.66 31.10
CA LEU A 498 6.79 14.98 31.72
C LEU A 498 6.70 14.95 33.26
N ASP A 499 6.57 13.79 33.88
CA ASP A 499 6.41 13.68 35.33
C ASP A 499 7.73 14.03 36.02
N SER A 500 7.63 14.70 37.17
CA SER A 500 8.80 15.23 37.89
C SER A 500 9.60 14.17 38.63
N ASP A 501 9.00 13.01 38.91
CA ASP A 501 9.61 11.89 39.64
C ASP A 501 10.43 10.94 38.75
N VAL A 502 10.29 11.04 37.43
CA VAL A 502 11.06 10.23 36.46
C VAL A 502 12.51 10.70 36.38
N SER A 503 13.49 9.80 36.34
CA SER A 503 14.89 10.21 36.19
C SER A 503 15.25 10.50 34.72
N GLU A 504 16.14 11.48 34.47
CA GLU A 504 16.67 11.72 33.12
C GLU A 504 17.36 10.47 32.56
N THR A 505 18.02 9.68 33.42
CA THR A 505 18.67 8.44 33.03
C THR A 505 17.68 7.38 32.53
N ASP A 506 16.46 7.33 33.05
CA ASP A 506 15.43 6.38 32.59
C ASP A 506 14.83 6.82 31.26
N ILE A 507 14.63 8.13 31.08
CA ILE A 507 14.24 8.72 29.78
C ILE A 507 15.28 8.38 28.71
N GLU A 508 16.56 8.67 28.96
CA GLU A 508 17.64 8.39 28.00
C GLU A 508 17.77 6.90 27.69
N ARG A 509 17.59 6.03 28.69
CA ARG A 509 17.61 4.58 28.53
C ARG A 509 16.50 4.10 27.59
N GLU A 510 15.26 4.55 27.80
CA GLU A 510 14.13 4.17 26.94
C GLU A 510 14.23 4.79 25.53
N MET A 511 14.59 6.06 25.41
CA MET A 511 14.81 6.71 24.11
C MET A 511 15.90 5.98 23.29
N LYS A 512 16.97 5.51 23.97
CA LYS A 512 18.02 4.69 23.34
C LYS A 512 17.50 3.31 22.91
N ARG A 513 16.59 2.70 23.66
CA ARG A 513 15.97 1.40 23.32
C ARG A 513 15.02 1.50 22.12
N ILE A 514 14.25 2.59 22.03
CA ILE A 514 13.44 2.90 20.84
C ILE A 514 14.36 3.03 19.61
N GLY A 515 15.57 3.55 19.83
CA GLY A 515 16.66 3.50 18.86
C GLY A 515 16.57 4.57 17.77
N ASN A 516 17.66 4.71 17.02
CA ASN A 516 17.78 5.64 15.91
C ASN A 516 17.76 4.88 14.59
N HIS A 517 16.56 4.62 14.08
CA HIS A 517 16.35 4.08 12.75
C HIS A 517 15.47 5.02 11.92
N ALA A 518 15.49 4.88 10.59
CA ALA A 518 14.74 5.75 9.68
C ALA A 518 13.25 5.87 10.03
N ASN A 519 12.66 4.81 10.59
CA ASN A 519 11.26 4.70 11.02
C ASN A 519 11.01 5.18 12.47
N ALA A 520 11.95 5.88 13.08
CA ALA A 520 11.79 6.45 14.42
C ALA A 520 11.99 7.97 14.39
N LYS A 521 12.18 8.59 13.22
CA LYS A 521 12.51 10.02 13.18
C LYS A 521 11.39 10.88 13.77
N ALA A 522 10.13 10.54 13.48
CA ALA A 522 9.00 11.29 14.01
C ALA A 522 8.86 11.05 15.52
N ILE A 523 8.96 9.80 15.98
CA ILE A 523 8.85 9.51 17.40
C ILE A 523 10.04 10.05 18.21
N GLN A 524 11.25 10.07 17.65
CA GLN A 524 12.42 10.66 18.32
C GLN A 524 12.29 12.18 18.44
N GLY A 525 11.83 12.86 17.39
CA GLY A 525 11.52 14.30 17.46
C GLY A 525 10.43 14.60 18.49
N TRP A 526 9.42 13.74 18.60
CA TRP A 526 8.41 13.79 19.65
C TRP A 526 9.01 13.66 21.06
N LEU A 527 9.78 12.61 21.32
CA LEU A 527 10.36 12.34 22.64
C LEU A 527 11.37 13.40 23.06
N GLU A 528 12.26 13.83 22.16
CA GLU A 528 13.22 14.90 22.44
C GLU A 528 12.50 16.22 22.69
N GLY A 529 11.47 16.53 21.89
CA GLY A 529 10.61 17.68 22.10
C GLY A 529 9.98 17.71 23.49
N LEU A 530 9.38 16.59 23.92
CA LEU A 530 8.80 16.49 25.26
C LEU A 530 9.87 16.58 26.36
N ARG A 531 11.04 15.97 26.17
CA ARG A 531 12.15 16.00 27.13
C ARG A 531 12.60 17.44 27.39
N LEU A 532 12.74 18.23 26.32
CA LEU A 532 13.08 19.66 26.40
C LEU A 532 11.99 20.51 27.08
N LEU A 533 10.72 20.09 27.02
CA LEU A 533 9.61 20.77 27.69
C LEU A 533 9.44 20.39 29.16
N ARG A 534 10.07 19.30 29.60
CA ARG A 534 9.92 18.77 30.96
C ARG A 534 10.18 19.82 32.07
N PRO A 535 11.22 20.68 32.00
CA PRO A 535 11.42 21.73 33.02
C PRO A 535 10.32 22.79 33.06
N LEU A 536 9.52 22.89 32.00
CA LEU A 536 8.40 23.82 31.84
C LEU A 536 7.04 23.14 32.15
N ALA A 537 7.01 21.83 32.37
CA ALA A 537 5.81 21.12 32.78
C ALA A 537 5.44 21.50 34.21
N ARG A 538 4.17 21.84 34.44
CA ARG A 538 3.70 22.26 35.77
C ARG A 538 3.42 21.08 36.70
N GLU A 539 2.69 20.08 36.20
CA GLU A 539 2.30 18.87 36.93
C GLU A 539 2.18 17.72 35.92
N GLY A 540 3.33 17.27 35.42
CA GLY A 540 3.38 16.32 34.30
C GLY A 540 2.61 16.86 33.08
N ALA A 541 1.86 15.97 32.44
CA ALA A 541 0.96 16.33 31.33
C ALA A 541 -0.36 17.01 31.77
N HIS A 542 -0.67 17.05 33.07
CA HIS A 542 -2.02 17.35 33.55
C HIS A 542 -2.34 18.85 33.67
N ALA A 543 -1.34 19.70 33.88
CA ALA A 543 -1.52 21.13 34.13
C ALA A 543 -0.90 22.07 33.06
N GLY A 544 -0.58 21.52 31.88
CA GLY A 544 0.05 22.26 30.79
C GLY A 544 1.47 22.73 31.08
N LEU A 545 1.96 23.67 30.26
CA LEU A 545 3.32 24.21 30.33
C LEU A 545 3.33 25.67 30.77
N ARG A 546 4.22 26.03 31.68
CA ARG A 546 4.42 27.43 32.10
C ARG A 546 5.21 28.23 31.06
N ARG A 547 5.23 29.56 31.24
CA ARG A 547 6.16 30.44 30.51
C ARG A 547 7.59 30.18 30.98
N TYR A 548 8.57 30.35 30.09
CA TYR A 548 9.98 30.40 30.48
C TYR A 548 10.22 31.48 31.55
N ALA A 549 11.10 31.18 32.50
CA ALA A 549 11.57 32.10 33.53
C ALA A 549 12.98 32.65 33.22
N THR A 550 13.78 31.90 32.46
CA THR A 550 15.15 32.26 32.09
C THR A 550 15.35 32.26 30.57
N PRO A 551 16.38 32.95 30.04
CA PRO A 551 16.75 32.85 28.63
C PRO A 551 17.03 31.40 28.19
N THR A 552 17.68 30.61 29.05
CA THR A 552 17.95 29.19 28.78
C THR A 552 16.67 28.38 28.59
N GLU A 553 15.68 28.57 29.47
CA GLU A 553 14.38 27.92 29.33
C GLU A 553 13.62 28.36 28.06
N ARG A 554 13.80 29.63 27.64
CA ARG A 554 13.25 30.13 26.39
C ARG A 554 13.85 29.41 25.19
N ASP A 555 15.16 29.22 25.19
CA ASP A 555 15.88 28.52 24.13
C ASP A 555 15.51 27.03 24.12
N MET A 556 15.37 26.40 25.29
CA MET A 556 14.85 25.02 25.38
C MET A 556 13.44 24.89 24.79
N ALA A 557 12.53 25.81 25.10
CA ALA A 557 11.18 25.81 24.52
C ALA A 557 11.18 25.99 22.99
N ARG A 558 12.13 26.77 22.46
CA ARG A 558 12.32 26.93 21.01
C ARG A 558 12.87 25.65 20.38
N SER A 559 13.90 25.04 20.97
CA SER A 559 14.44 23.77 20.51
C SER A 559 13.41 22.63 20.60
N ALA A 560 12.53 22.66 21.60
CA ALA A 560 11.40 21.76 21.69
C ALA A 560 10.42 21.96 20.53
N TYR A 561 10.07 23.21 20.20
CA TYR A 561 9.23 23.51 19.05
C TYR A 561 9.83 22.97 17.74
N ASP A 562 11.14 23.15 17.55
CA ASP A 562 11.84 22.69 16.35
C ASP A 562 11.86 21.14 16.29
N SER A 563 12.10 20.47 17.41
CA SER A 563 12.08 19.01 17.51
C SER A 563 10.68 18.43 17.26
N LEU A 564 9.64 19.04 17.83
CA LEU A 564 8.24 18.65 17.60
C LEU A 564 7.78 18.95 16.17
N SER A 565 8.36 19.96 15.52
CA SER A 565 8.06 20.27 14.11
C SER A 565 8.49 19.14 13.18
N ALA A 566 9.57 18.42 13.49
CA ALA A 566 9.98 17.24 12.72
C ALA A 566 8.90 16.14 12.72
N ALA A 567 8.21 15.93 13.85
CA ALA A 567 7.09 14.99 13.93
C ALA A 567 5.85 15.53 13.19
N ALA A 568 5.57 16.83 13.30
CA ALA A 568 4.45 17.49 12.63
C ALA A 568 4.59 17.53 11.10
N GLU A 569 5.82 17.57 10.57
CA GLU A 569 6.08 17.48 9.14
C GLU A 569 5.74 16.09 8.57
N VAL A 570 5.97 15.03 9.36
CA VAL A 570 5.62 13.66 8.97
C VAL A 570 4.12 13.40 9.12
N TYR A 571 3.50 13.91 10.18
CA TYR A 571 2.08 13.73 10.49
C TYR A 571 1.37 15.08 10.67
N PRO A 572 1.18 15.85 9.58
CA PRO A 572 0.60 17.18 9.65
C PRO A 572 -0.85 17.15 10.14
N GLY A 573 -1.18 18.01 11.09
CA GLY A 573 -2.54 18.08 11.67
C GLY A 573 -2.85 16.97 12.68
N PHE A 574 -1.90 16.11 13.04
CA PHE A 574 -2.13 15.13 14.10
C PHE A 574 -2.25 15.85 15.45
N THR A 575 -3.45 15.81 16.04
CA THR A 575 -3.87 16.68 17.15
C THR A 575 -2.85 16.77 18.27
N THR A 576 -2.36 15.64 18.77
CA THR A 576 -1.47 15.60 19.93
C THR A 576 -0.10 16.20 19.62
N ILE A 577 0.46 15.92 18.44
CA ILE A 577 1.74 16.50 18.02
C ILE A 577 1.62 18.02 17.91
N GLU A 578 0.59 18.48 17.18
CA GLU A 578 0.36 19.90 16.93
C GLU A 578 0.03 20.68 18.21
N LEU A 579 -0.69 20.06 19.14
CA LEU A 579 -1.00 20.63 20.45
C LEU A 579 0.27 20.90 21.27
N TYR A 580 1.16 19.91 21.41
CA TYR A 580 2.41 20.10 22.15
C TYR A 580 3.36 21.05 21.42
N ARG A 581 3.36 21.06 20.09
CA ARG A 581 4.07 22.05 19.28
C ARG A 581 3.56 23.47 19.57
N ALA A 582 2.25 23.67 19.65
CA ALA A 582 1.65 24.95 20.04
C ALA A 582 2.05 25.35 21.47
N MET A 583 2.03 24.40 22.42
CA MET A 583 2.43 24.64 23.81
C MET A 583 3.92 25.00 23.93
N ALA A 584 4.80 24.41 23.14
CA ALA A 584 6.22 24.76 23.08
C ALA A 584 6.44 26.20 22.60
N ALA A 585 5.81 26.60 21.48
CA ALA A 585 5.86 27.96 20.98
C ALA A 585 5.28 28.97 22.00
N MET A 586 4.16 28.61 22.63
CA MET A 586 3.53 29.43 23.66
C MET A 586 4.41 29.58 24.90
N ALA A 587 5.12 28.51 25.31
CA ALA A 587 6.07 28.53 26.40
C ALA A 587 7.27 29.45 26.10
N ALA A 588 7.73 29.51 24.83
CA ALA A 588 8.79 30.40 24.33
C ALA A 588 8.35 31.86 24.10
N CYS A 589 7.06 32.16 24.24
CA CYS A 589 6.41 33.42 23.84
C CYS A 589 6.50 33.74 22.33
N ASP A 590 6.42 32.73 21.47
CA ASP A 590 6.24 32.89 20.02
C ASP A 590 4.75 32.69 19.67
N LEU A 591 3.94 33.71 19.96
CA LEU A 591 2.48 33.65 19.80
C LEU A 591 2.02 33.37 18.35
N PRO A 592 2.66 33.93 17.30
CA PRO A 592 2.31 33.60 15.92
C PRO A 592 2.44 32.09 15.62
N LYS A 593 3.58 31.48 15.97
CA LYS A 593 3.78 30.04 15.77
C LYS A 593 2.82 29.20 16.62
N ALA A 594 2.55 29.62 17.85
CA ALA A 594 1.60 28.94 18.72
C ALA A 594 0.18 28.93 18.13
N ARG A 595 -0.27 30.05 17.56
CA ARG A 595 -1.58 30.14 16.87
C ARG A 595 -1.62 29.25 15.63
N GLU A 596 -0.55 29.23 14.83
CA GLU A 596 -0.48 28.38 13.64
C GLU A 596 -0.61 26.89 14.02
N ALA A 597 0.22 26.42 14.96
CA ALA A 597 0.21 25.03 15.40
C ALA A 597 -1.12 24.64 16.04
N LEU A 598 -1.69 25.51 16.89
CA LEU A 598 -3.00 25.27 17.52
C LEU A 598 -4.12 25.18 16.48
N GLY A 599 -4.11 26.06 15.47
CA GLY A 599 -5.09 26.02 14.38
C GLY A 599 -5.04 24.70 13.60
N ARG A 600 -3.83 24.13 13.40
CA ARG A 600 -3.67 22.79 12.81
C ARG A 600 -4.18 21.69 13.74
N ALA A 601 -3.92 21.78 15.04
CA ALA A 601 -4.42 20.81 16.02
C ALA A 601 -5.96 20.75 16.05
N GLN A 602 -6.63 21.89 15.91
CA GLN A 602 -8.09 21.98 15.92
C GLN A 602 -8.76 21.50 14.62
N TYR A 603 -8.00 21.33 13.53
CA TYR A 603 -8.55 20.88 12.24
C TYR A 603 -9.20 19.48 12.34
N SER A 604 -8.66 18.62 13.19
CA SER A 604 -9.20 17.29 13.50
C SER A 604 -10.38 17.29 14.49
N GLY A 605 -10.76 18.46 15.02
CA GLY A 605 -11.81 18.63 16.03
C GLY A 605 -11.30 19.34 17.29
N GLU A 606 -12.21 20.00 18.01
CA GLU A 606 -11.91 20.61 19.30
C GLU A 606 -11.94 19.56 20.43
N THR A 607 -10.86 19.54 21.21
CA THR A 607 -10.70 18.75 22.44
C THR A 607 -10.66 19.67 23.67
N ARG A 608 -10.73 19.08 24.87
CA ARG A 608 -10.53 19.82 26.13
C ARG A 608 -9.18 20.53 26.11
N GLU A 609 -8.12 19.82 25.72
CA GLU A 609 -6.74 20.31 25.76
C GLU A 609 -6.52 21.45 24.74
N THR A 610 -7.00 21.29 23.50
CA THR A 610 -6.94 22.38 22.50
C THR A 610 -7.71 23.61 22.95
N SER A 611 -8.85 23.45 23.63
CA SER A 611 -9.62 24.57 24.20
C SER A 611 -8.87 25.28 25.33
N LEU A 612 -8.20 24.54 26.21
CA LEU A 612 -7.42 25.11 27.32
C LEU A 612 -6.15 25.82 26.81
N VAL A 613 -5.48 25.26 25.81
CA VAL A 613 -4.34 25.92 25.15
C VAL A 613 -4.79 27.18 24.40
N ALA A 614 -5.96 27.18 23.74
CA ALA A 614 -6.53 28.37 23.12
C ALA A 614 -6.81 29.48 24.14
N LEU A 615 -7.42 29.11 25.28
CA LEU A 615 -7.68 30.02 26.39
C LEU A 615 -6.38 30.63 26.92
N GLU A 616 -5.38 29.79 27.20
CA GLU A 616 -4.10 30.23 27.73
C GLU A 616 -3.33 31.11 26.74
N LEU A 617 -3.36 30.77 25.45
CA LEU A 617 -2.75 31.55 24.39
C LEU A 617 -3.36 32.97 24.28
N ALA A 618 -4.68 33.08 24.44
CA ALA A 618 -5.37 34.36 24.48
C ALA A 618 -5.04 35.18 25.74
N LEU A 619 -4.85 34.51 26.89
CA LEU A 619 -4.43 35.15 28.14
C LEU A 619 -2.98 35.64 28.11
N ARG A 620 -2.08 34.95 27.40
CA ARG A 620 -0.67 35.36 27.26
C ARG A 620 -0.46 36.48 26.25
N ALA A 621 -1.44 36.74 25.37
CA ALA A 621 -1.36 37.79 24.37
C ALA A 621 -1.33 39.21 24.99
N PRO A 622 -0.77 40.21 24.26
CA PRO A 622 -0.85 41.61 24.65
C PRO A 622 -2.29 42.07 24.86
N ASN A 623 -2.48 43.16 25.60
CA ASN A 623 -3.80 43.67 25.97
C ASN A 623 -4.69 43.92 24.73
N GLY A 624 -5.91 43.37 24.75
CA GLY A 624 -6.89 43.49 23.67
C GLY A 624 -8.21 42.78 24.01
N ALA A 625 -9.21 42.93 23.15
CA ALA A 625 -10.56 42.37 23.36
C ALA A 625 -10.55 40.85 23.62
N GLY A 626 -9.71 40.09 22.89
CA GLY A 626 -9.59 38.64 23.06
C GLY A 626 -9.08 38.21 24.44
N ARG A 627 -8.23 39.02 25.10
CA ARG A 627 -7.74 38.73 26.46
C ARG A 627 -8.83 38.96 27.51
N LEU A 628 -9.64 39.99 27.35
CA LEU A 628 -10.77 40.28 28.24
C LEU A 628 -11.81 39.16 28.18
N GLU A 629 -12.11 38.68 26.96
CA GLU A 629 -13.00 37.55 26.74
C GLU A 629 -12.44 36.25 27.34
N ALA A 630 -11.14 35.99 27.15
CA ALA A 630 -10.46 34.85 27.74
C ALA A 630 -10.49 34.89 29.28
N LYS A 631 -10.25 36.06 29.89
CA LYS A 631 -10.35 36.23 31.35
C LYS A 631 -11.77 35.94 31.84
N ALA A 632 -12.79 36.51 31.18
CA ALA A 632 -14.19 36.24 31.52
C ALA A 632 -14.56 34.75 31.35
N ARG A 633 -13.97 34.06 30.36
CA ARG A 633 -14.15 32.61 30.18
C ARG A 633 -13.48 31.81 31.29
N LEU A 634 -12.27 32.19 31.71
CA LEU A 634 -11.58 31.56 32.83
C LEU A 634 -12.36 31.72 34.14
N ASP A 635 -12.87 32.92 34.42
CA ASP A 635 -13.69 33.19 35.61
C ASP A 635 -14.94 32.30 35.65
N ARG A 636 -15.59 32.09 34.49
CA ARG A 636 -16.72 31.15 34.37
C ARG A 636 -16.31 29.69 34.62
N LEU A 637 -15.14 29.26 34.14
CA LEU A 637 -14.63 27.91 34.39
C LEU A 637 -14.32 27.68 35.87
N LEU A 638 -13.69 28.66 36.53
CA LEU A 638 -13.38 28.60 37.96
C LEU A 638 -14.64 28.56 38.84
N ALA A 639 -15.70 29.27 38.44
CA ALA A 639 -16.98 29.24 39.14
C ALA A 639 -17.74 27.90 38.98
N HIS A 640 -17.41 27.10 37.97
CA HIS A 640 -18.07 25.82 37.72
C HIS A 640 -17.51 24.72 38.63
N PRO A 641 -18.31 24.01 39.46
CA PRO A 641 -17.80 23.11 40.50
C PRO A 641 -16.86 21.99 40.03
N GLN A 642 -17.06 21.48 38.81
CA GLN A 642 -16.20 20.46 38.22
C GLN A 642 -14.95 21.02 37.54
N ALA A 643 -15.06 22.18 36.88
CA ALA A 643 -13.93 22.77 36.13
C ALA A 643 -13.01 23.60 37.05
N GLY A 644 -13.52 24.15 38.15
CA GLY A 644 -12.71 24.80 39.18
C GLY A 644 -11.81 23.83 39.96
N ARG A 645 -12.04 22.51 39.85
CA ARG A 645 -11.17 21.46 40.41
C ARG A 645 -10.16 20.92 39.39
N ASP A 646 -10.18 21.40 38.15
CA ASP A 646 -9.27 21.00 37.09
C ASP A 646 -7.88 21.62 37.33
N SER A 647 -6.84 20.78 37.40
CA SER A 647 -5.48 21.23 37.71
C SER A 647 -4.91 22.20 36.66
N TRP A 648 -5.29 22.05 35.39
CA TRP A 648 -4.87 22.95 34.32
C TRP A 648 -5.58 24.29 34.41
N VAL A 649 -6.89 24.31 34.66
CA VAL A 649 -7.64 25.57 34.87
C VAL A 649 -7.09 26.33 36.06
N ALA A 650 -6.82 25.63 37.17
CA ALA A 650 -6.21 26.23 38.35
C ALA A 650 -4.79 26.76 38.07
N ALA A 651 -4.01 26.06 37.25
CA ALA A 651 -2.68 26.51 36.83
C ALA A 651 -2.72 27.76 35.95
N ILE A 652 -3.64 27.84 35.00
CA ILE A 652 -3.86 29.05 34.17
C ILE A 652 -4.21 30.24 35.06
N ALA A 653 -5.06 30.03 36.08
CA ALA A 653 -5.44 31.09 37.02
C ALA A 653 -4.25 31.60 37.86
N ARG A 654 -3.33 30.73 38.27
CA ARG A 654 -2.10 31.13 38.97
C ARG A 654 -1.16 31.95 38.09
N ASP A 655 -1.13 31.66 36.79
CA ASP A 655 -0.23 32.29 35.81
C ASP A 655 -0.89 33.42 35.01
N LEU A 656 -1.97 34.04 35.50
CA LEU A 656 -2.74 35.08 34.77
C LEU A 656 -1.86 36.27 34.31
N ASP A 657 -0.83 36.60 35.08
CA ASP A 657 0.11 37.69 34.81
C ASP A 657 1.33 37.29 33.98
N ALA A 658 1.47 36.02 33.59
CA ALA A 658 2.54 35.56 32.71
C ALA A 658 2.27 35.97 31.25
N ARG A 659 2.65 37.20 30.88
CA ARG A 659 2.41 37.78 29.53
C ARG A 659 3.57 37.54 28.58
N CYS A 660 3.31 37.43 27.30
CA CYS A 660 4.35 37.52 26.29
C CYS A 660 4.46 38.95 25.79
N ASP A 661 5.68 39.42 25.61
CA ASP A 661 5.99 40.78 25.14
C ASP A 661 5.59 41.00 23.67
#